data_AF-A0A925W6B0-F1
#
_entry.id   AF-A0A925W6B0-F1
#
_cell.length_a   1.000
_cell.length_b   1.000
_cell.length_c   1.000
_cell.angle_alpha   90.00
_cell.angle_beta   90.00
_cell.angle_gamma   90.00
#
_symmetry.space_group_name_H-M   'P 1'
#
loop_
_entity.id
_entity.type
_entity.pdbx_description
1 polymer ?
#
loop_
_entity_poly.entity_id
_entity_poly.type
_entity_poly.pdbx_seq_one_letter_code
_entity_poly.pdbx_strand_id
1 'polypeptide(L)'
;MMLTTRRLLLPILALSAMTACASSFFRITPEDGSTPSTDKPAAKPADKVAEKKPEKPRDEPKAPVVKEPVVKAPPVVKPEPRKAEPVKQTAVRPAAAPPPAPPIVRRPEPIVEPAALEPTPAGSDSAGIARLMHAAALWDAVRLFHPQAASYSAGWDNATVRRLTDIRTATTREQYIAALNEWLSKLDDPVTRIQLADAGDVATSAGAAAEVATQMQIVVGGTRKVRTADTTVVVTWPTGATSLDTAAWSSLRSALRNTGSISQLVIDLRAAPYAGVSIPNDSVLRTKQLEVASLLTAFTVAGPSIRKRSYFGWHDDRVEVPTNAATSWHVSAPLVVVKGQATSQPRRIVLVANAATEMAPALLALVSNGQATLVSEAALSDRLLVPRTQIAMGDGIRATIRTGELFNANGTSRIQPDTIVAPAVQPTDSAPVLRTAMLIARGRLQVGSVAARTLADHYKFAGDIVSPRDITWNSAHYPIMGARLLAAFKMWGTLRAFHAYNELRDENIDDALFRIIPRVEAATDAYSYASAMLDFASATSDAQVRLNSPTLEQHIGAAAAPFAARWIEGRAIVTRIAPNAAGLVVGEEITAADGYPMAAYVNEHRRYSAASNDWTRFRTTMEMIPRGAAGTATYRVRDANNRERSVTIERTVDNFRSSVTDDRSESVVVKDLDSGFGYLDLARATVTDVERAFREFGASRALILDARAGAVAAVDDESRLPPTLRVALQRLLPSPRAVIGKETLRLPSEPCPPTASQLPTTACAIDRRQFDDVIAADTSRRYRGRVVVLIDERTEGAMEQFAMATETASNATLIGGPSAGAAGMVTGTQLPGFLTLSFSGTELRRADGGQLQRVGLTPQVDARPTVKGVRAGTDDVLERAQQWLKEQLDPQPVRRRR
;
A
#
# COMPACT_ATOMS: atom_id res chain seq x y z
N MET A 1 -33.81 40.60 26.76
CA MET A 1 -34.31 39.23 27.07
C MET A 1 -33.07 38.35 27.12
N MET A 2 -32.40 38.07 28.25
CA MET A 2 -32.81 37.92 29.66
C MET A 2 -33.53 36.58 29.95
N LEU A 3 -33.18 35.95 31.09
CA LEU A 3 -33.52 34.58 31.55
C LEU A 3 -32.79 33.48 30.76
N THR A 4 -31.90 32.61 31.28
CA THR A 4 -31.48 32.12 32.62
C THR A 4 -32.36 31.11 33.36
N THR A 5 -31.84 29.89 33.52
CA THR A 5 -32.07 29.02 34.70
C THR A 5 -30.85 28.11 34.96
N ARG A 6 -30.73 27.57 36.18
CA ARG A 6 -29.54 26.81 36.66
C ARG A 6 -29.88 25.38 37.10
N ARG A 7 -28.82 24.56 37.14
CA ARG A 7 -28.64 23.24 37.81
C ARG A 7 -29.47 22.99 39.09
N LEU A 8 -29.95 21.75 39.26
CA LEU A 8 -30.07 20.94 40.51
C LEU A 8 -30.45 19.50 40.06
N LEU A 9 -30.15 18.37 40.73
CA LEU A 9 -29.04 17.92 41.60
C LEU A 9 -29.06 16.35 41.64
N LEU A 10 -27.95 15.68 41.98
CA LEU A 10 -27.80 14.22 42.22
C LEU A 10 -28.22 13.84 43.69
N PRO A 11 -28.03 12.62 44.29
CA PRO A 11 -27.34 11.36 43.87
C PRO A 11 -28.07 10.01 44.28
N ILE A 12 -27.32 8.88 44.41
CA ILE A 12 -27.57 7.65 45.25
C ILE A 12 -28.55 6.57 44.68
N LEU A 13 -28.31 5.24 44.67
CA LEU A 13 -27.17 4.34 45.07
C LEU A 13 -27.21 2.96 44.31
N ALA A 14 -26.26 2.07 44.64
CA ALA A 14 -26.09 0.61 44.32
C ALA A 14 -25.59 0.27 42.88
N LEU A 15 -24.33 -0.17 42.67
CA LEU A 15 -23.56 -1.38 43.07
C LEU A 15 -23.87 -2.66 42.23
N SER A 16 -22.95 -3.59 41.93
CA SER A 16 -21.48 -3.59 41.66
C SER A 16 -20.97 -5.04 41.52
N ALA A 17 -20.47 -5.47 40.36
CA ALA A 17 -19.62 -6.67 40.13
C ALA A 17 -19.10 -6.64 38.66
N MET A 18 -17.79 -6.66 38.34
CA MET A 18 -16.79 -7.74 38.43
C MET A 18 -16.93 -8.84 37.34
N THR A 19 -15.91 -9.24 36.56
CA THR A 19 -14.52 -8.72 36.35
C THR A 19 -14.00 -9.15 34.95
N ALA A 20 -12.80 -8.71 34.54
CA ALA A 20 -12.15 -9.05 33.27
C ALA A 20 -11.20 -10.28 33.35
N CYS A 21 -10.97 -10.93 32.19
CA CYS A 21 -9.82 -11.79 31.77
C CYS A 21 -10.24 -12.54 30.47
N ALA A 22 -9.39 -13.08 29.59
CA ALA A 22 -7.94 -13.01 29.33
C ALA A 22 -7.73 -13.47 27.86
N SER A 23 -6.93 -12.85 27.00
CA SER A 23 -5.45 -12.75 26.90
C SER A 23 -4.75 -13.90 26.15
N SER A 24 -3.83 -13.48 25.27
CA SER A 24 -2.61 -14.11 24.73
C SER A 24 -2.31 -15.61 24.94
N PHE A 25 -1.90 -16.28 23.85
CA PHE A 25 -1.18 -17.57 23.90
C PHE A 25 0.32 -17.41 23.67
N PHE A 26 1.12 -17.88 24.63
CA PHE A 26 2.48 -18.40 24.40
C PHE A 26 2.62 -19.68 25.24
N ARG A 27 3.19 -20.75 24.68
CA ARG A 27 3.24 -22.07 25.33
C ARG A 27 4.58 -22.32 26.02
N ILE A 28 4.55 -22.59 27.33
CA ILE A 28 5.50 -23.46 28.04
C ILE A 28 4.66 -24.35 29.00
N THR A 29 5.05 -25.61 29.18
CA THR A 29 4.34 -26.63 29.97
C THR A 29 4.98 -26.84 31.36
N PRO A 30 4.25 -27.43 32.34
CA PRO A 30 4.55 -27.27 33.77
C PRO A 30 5.49 -28.33 34.39
N GLU A 31 5.72 -28.15 35.69
CA GLU A 31 6.59 -28.93 36.59
C GLU A 31 5.92 -30.18 37.21
N ASP A 32 6.77 -31.12 37.63
CA ASP A 32 6.70 -31.89 38.90
C ASP A 32 8.11 -31.79 39.53
N GLY A 33 8.36 -31.79 40.85
CA GLY A 33 7.48 -31.80 42.03
C GLY A 33 8.30 -32.11 43.31
N SER A 34 7.74 -31.79 44.49
CA SER A 34 8.22 -32.10 45.86
C SER A 34 9.36 -31.27 46.53
N THR A 35 9.05 -30.84 47.76
CA THR A 35 9.87 -30.30 48.87
C THR A 35 9.98 -31.39 49.99
N PRO A 36 10.68 -31.27 51.17
CA PRO A 36 11.05 -30.03 51.88
C PRO A 36 12.30 -29.98 52.83
N SER A 37 12.77 -28.74 53.13
CA SER A 37 13.35 -28.28 54.43
C SER A 37 14.68 -28.90 54.95
N THR A 38 15.43 -28.34 55.93
CA THR A 38 15.23 -27.20 56.87
C THR A 38 16.47 -26.27 57.01
N ASP A 39 16.30 -25.18 57.78
CA ASP A 39 17.28 -24.49 58.65
C ASP A 39 18.32 -23.45 58.14
N LYS A 40 18.96 -22.79 59.12
CA LYS A 40 19.58 -21.44 59.19
C LYS A 40 20.90 -21.50 60.02
N PRO A 41 21.60 -20.38 60.36
CA PRO A 41 22.18 -19.29 59.53
C PRO A 41 23.65 -18.93 59.95
N ALA A 42 24.18 -17.80 59.45
CA ALA A 42 25.32 -17.01 60.00
C ALA A 42 26.75 -17.61 59.87
N ALA A 43 27.87 -16.86 59.88
CA ALA A 43 28.10 -15.40 59.94
C ALA A 43 29.43 -14.93 59.26
N LYS A 44 29.63 -13.61 59.24
CA LYS A 44 30.84 -12.80 58.88
C LYS A 44 32.05 -12.99 59.84
N PRO A 45 33.24 -12.32 59.67
CA PRO A 45 33.97 -11.81 58.47
C PRO A 45 35.55 -11.92 58.52
N ALA A 46 36.24 -11.53 57.42
CA ALA A 46 37.61 -10.91 57.35
C ALA A 46 38.85 -11.73 57.89
N ASP A 47 40.14 -11.38 57.69
CA ASP A 47 40.80 -10.20 57.08
C ASP A 47 42.27 -10.50 56.60
N LYS A 48 42.78 -9.75 55.59
CA LYS A 48 44.19 -9.29 55.32
C LYS A 48 45.48 -10.19 55.30
N VAL A 49 46.25 -10.06 54.18
CA VAL A 49 47.71 -9.65 54.06
C VAL A 49 48.80 -10.68 54.51
N ALA A 50 50.02 -10.85 53.95
CA ALA A 50 50.94 -9.99 53.15
C ALA A 50 51.85 -10.73 52.08
N GLU A 51 52.85 -10.00 51.55
CA GLU A 51 53.95 -10.39 50.63
C GLU A 51 55.02 -11.36 51.25
N LYS A 52 56.15 -11.83 50.65
CA LYS A 52 57.00 -11.33 49.54
C LYS A 52 57.99 -12.40 48.95
N LYS A 53 58.58 -12.06 47.78
CA LYS A 53 59.75 -12.59 46.98
C LYS A 53 60.99 -13.17 47.74
N PRO A 54 62.02 -13.79 47.08
CA PRO A 54 62.28 -14.16 45.65
C PRO A 54 62.84 -15.64 45.50
N GLU A 55 63.72 -16.15 44.60
CA GLU A 55 64.46 -15.75 43.36
C GLU A 55 64.96 -16.98 42.51
N LYS A 56 65.31 -16.75 41.21
CA LYS A 56 66.25 -17.48 40.28
C LYS A 56 66.12 -19.00 39.98
N PRO A 57 66.34 -19.42 38.71
CA PRO A 57 67.70 -19.81 38.23
C PRO A 57 68.11 -19.14 36.88
N ARG A 58 69.08 -19.73 36.13
CA ARG A 58 69.93 -19.09 35.09
C ARG A 58 69.85 -19.68 33.67
N ASP A 59 70.07 -18.79 32.69
CA ASP A 59 70.86 -18.81 31.43
C ASP A 59 70.87 -20.10 30.55
N GLU A 60 70.44 -20.15 29.26
CA GLU A 60 70.83 -19.47 27.99
C GLU A 60 72.19 -19.90 27.38
N PRO A 61 72.44 -19.78 26.04
CA PRO A 61 71.68 -19.12 24.94
C PRO A 61 71.37 -20.10 23.74
N LYS A 62 71.07 -19.78 22.45
CA LYS A 62 70.93 -18.54 21.63
C LYS A 62 69.98 -18.75 20.40
N ALA A 63 70.13 -17.98 19.30
CA ALA A 63 69.27 -17.96 18.09
C ALA A 63 70.08 -17.99 16.74
N PRO A 64 69.47 -18.06 15.52
CA PRO A 64 68.94 -16.83 14.87
C PRO A 64 67.75 -16.93 13.85
N VAL A 65 66.77 -16.01 13.99
CA VAL A 65 66.27 -15.03 12.98
C VAL A 65 65.72 -15.46 11.58
N VAL A 66 64.38 -15.42 11.45
CA VAL A 66 63.51 -14.88 10.34
C VAL A 66 63.48 -15.50 8.91
N LYS A 67 62.30 -16.03 8.50
CA LYS A 67 61.47 -15.65 7.31
C LYS A 67 60.19 -16.53 7.14
N GLU A 68 59.14 -15.98 6.53
CA GLU A 68 57.96 -16.68 5.94
C GLU A 68 58.30 -17.22 4.50
N PRO A 69 57.47 -17.99 3.72
CA PRO A 69 56.01 -18.23 3.82
C PRO A 69 55.46 -19.64 3.40
N VAL A 70 54.11 -19.76 3.33
CA VAL A 70 53.21 -20.61 2.48
C VAL A 70 53.70 -21.95 1.86
N VAL A 71 52.86 -23.01 1.94
CA VAL A 71 53.07 -24.34 1.31
C VAL A 71 51.85 -24.83 0.48
N LYS A 72 52.08 -25.70 -0.53
CA LYS A 72 51.10 -26.31 -1.46
C LYS A 72 51.00 -27.85 -1.33
N ALA A 73 50.02 -28.46 -2.01
CA ALA A 73 49.72 -29.91 -2.01
C ALA A 73 50.45 -30.75 -3.12
N PRO A 74 50.54 -32.09 -2.95
CA PRO A 74 50.78 -33.08 -4.01
C PRO A 74 49.78 -34.30 -3.94
N PRO A 75 49.95 -35.45 -4.66
CA PRO A 75 49.74 -35.64 -6.11
C PRO A 75 48.81 -36.86 -6.45
N VAL A 76 48.92 -37.47 -7.65
CA VAL A 76 47.95 -38.42 -8.29
C VAL A 76 48.67 -39.64 -8.92
N VAL A 77 48.02 -40.83 -9.08
CA VAL A 77 48.04 -41.76 -10.28
C VAL A 77 47.51 -43.21 -10.05
N LYS A 78 46.61 -43.68 -10.95
CA LYS A 78 46.22 -45.04 -11.49
C LYS A 78 46.39 -46.37 -10.68
N PRO A 79 45.51 -47.38 -10.93
CA PRO A 79 45.89 -48.52 -11.81
C PRO A 79 44.75 -49.19 -12.64
N GLU A 80 45.15 -50.11 -13.54
CA GLU A 80 44.40 -51.18 -14.27
C GLU A 80 45.46 -52.29 -14.62
N PRO A 81 45.18 -53.56 -15.06
CA PRO A 81 43.98 -54.07 -15.77
C PRO A 81 43.52 -55.57 -15.52
N ARG A 82 42.52 -56.03 -16.30
CA ARG A 82 42.23 -57.41 -16.84
C ARG A 82 41.82 -58.64 -15.96
N LYS A 83 40.53 -59.00 -16.11
CA LYS A 83 39.86 -60.32 -16.36
C LYS A 83 40.54 -61.69 -16.04
N ALA A 84 39.73 -62.59 -15.45
CA ALA A 84 39.55 -63.98 -15.90
C ALA A 84 38.18 -64.58 -15.47
N GLU A 85 37.60 -65.47 -16.29
CA GLU A 85 36.44 -66.38 -16.06
C GLU A 85 36.97 -67.80 -15.70
N PRO A 86 36.20 -68.89 -15.37
CA PRO A 86 34.81 -69.19 -15.81
C PRO A 86 33.86 -70.07 -14.91
N VAL A 87 32.55 -70.11 -15.25
CA VAL A 87 31.64 -71.32 -15.30
C VAL A 87 31.31 -72.07 -13.97
N LYS A 88 30.12 -72.64 -13.67
CA LYS A 88 28.98 -73.18 -14.48
C LYS A 88 27.60 -72.92 -13.82
N GLN A 89 26.52 -73.35 -14.49
CA GLN A 89 25.11 -73.02 -14.16
C GLN A 89 24.34 -74.17 -13.46
N THR A 90 23.38 -73.81 -12.60
CA THR A 90 21.97 -74.29 -12.56
C THR A 90 21.19 -73.53 -11.46
N ALA A 91 19.87 -73.29 -11.50
CA ALA A 91 18.90 -72.98 -12.56
C ALA A 91 17.54 -72.68 -11.89
N VAL A 92 16.82 -71.61 -12.27
CA VAL A 92 15.33 -71.43 -12.22
C VAL A 92 14.99 -69.99 -12.69
N ARG A 93 13.75 -69.78 -13.18
CA ARG A 93 13.29 -68.55 -13.87
C ARG A 93 13.28 -67.29 -12.98
N PRO A 94 13.76 -66.13 -13.48
CA PRO A 94 13.35 -64.82 -12.96
C PRO A 94 11.93 -64.45 -13.43
N ALA A 95 11.30 -63.51 -12.72
CA ALA A 95 10.01 -62.91 -13.08
C ALA A 95 10.17 -61.85 -14.19
N ALA A 96 9.05 -61.38 -14.74
CA ALA A 96 9.04 -60.35 -15.79
C ALA A 96 9.59 -59.00 -15.29
N ALA A 97 10.21 -58.25 -16.20
CA ALA A 97 10.68 -56.89 -15.92
C ALA A 97 9.50 -55.95 -15.60
N PRO A 98 9.70 -54.90 -14.77
CA PRO A 98 8.72 -53.84 -14.59
C PRO A 98 8.43 -53.15 -15.94
N PRO A 99 7.20 -52.66 -16.17
CA PRO A 99 6.86 -51.98 -17.41
C PRO A 99 7.70 -50.72 -17.61
N PRO A 100 7.95 -50.29 -18.87
CA PRO A 100 8.63 -49.04 -19.14
C PRO A 100 7.85 -47.88 -18.53
N ALA A 101 8.57 -46.89 -17.99
CA ALA A 101 7.96 -45.67 -17.50
C ALA A 101 7.13 -45.02 -18.62
N PRO A 102 5.92 -44.48 -18.32
CA PRO A 102 5.09 -43.84 -19.33
C PRO A 102 5.87 -42.69 -19.97
N PRO A 103 5.70 -42.45 -21.29
CA PRO A 103 6.43 -41.39 -21.98
C PRO A 103 6.16 -40.06 -21.28
N ILE A 104 7.22 -39.30 -21.01
CA ILE A 104 7.09 -37.95 -20.45
C ILE A 104 6.40 -37.11 -21.51
N VAL A 105 5.09 -36.95 -21.34
CA VAL A 105 4.30 -35.94 -22.06
C VAL A 105 4.89 -34.61 -21.63
N ARG A 106 5.78 -34.06 -22.47
CA ARG A 106 6.08 -32.63 -22.42
C ARG A 106 4.72 -31.94 -22.45
N ARG A 107 4.40 -31.16 -21.42
CA ARG A 107 3.30 -30.20 -21.53
C ARG A 107 3.53 -29.42 -22.83
N PRO A 108 2.50 -29.16 -23.65
CA PRO A 108 2.67 -28.15 -24.68
C PRO A 108 3.18 -26.90 -23.97
N GLU A 109 4.21 -26.28 -24.54
CA GLU A 109 4.63 -24.96 -24.10
C GLU A 109 3.38 -24.06 -24.14
N PRO A 110 3.19 -23.18 -23.15
CA PRO A 110 2.00 -22.32 -23.12
C PRO A 110 1.94 -21.61 -24.47
N ILE A 111 0.78 -21.69 -25.15
CA ILE A 111 0.61 -21.05 -26.45
C ILE A 111 0.64 -19.54 -26.19
N VAL A 112 1.84 -18.98 -26.28
CA VAL A 112 2.06 -17.54 -26.32
C VAL A 112 1.50 -17.10 -27.65
N GLU A 113 0.22 -16.71 -27.65
CA GLU A 113 -0.34 -15.85 -28.68
C GLU A 113 0.70 -14.78 -28.99
N PRO A 114 1.17 -14.67 -30.24
CA PRO A 114 2.21 -13.73 -30.60
C PRO A 114 1.79 -12.34 -30.13
N ALA A 115 2.76 -11.55 -29.66
CA ALA A 115 2.49 -10.17 -29.27
C ALA A 115 1.77 -9.48 -30.45
N ALA A 116 0.64 -8.82 -30.17
CA ALA A 116 -0.04 -8.02 -31.16
C ALA A 116 0.98 -7.08 -31.78
N LEU A 117 1.08 -7.10 -33.12
CA LEU A 117 2.03 -6.28 -33.88
C LEU A 117 1.97 -4.85 -33.34
N GLU A 118 3.09 -4.34 -32.82
CA GLU A 118 3.10 -2.99 -32.25
C GLU A 118 2.64 -2.01 -33.33
N PRO A 119 1.63 -1.17 -33.06
CA PRO A 119 1.28 -0.10 -33.99
C PRO A 119 2.52 0.77 -34.16
N THR A 120 2.85 1.10 -35.41
CA THR A 120 3.99 1.97 -35.71
C THR A 120 3.82 3.28 -34.93
N PRO A 121 4.86 3.77 -34.21
CA PRO A 121 4.75 5.00 -33.42
C PRO A 121 4.19 6.15 -34.27
N ALA A 122 3.02 6.63 -33.86
CA ALA A 122 2.20 7.58 -34.62
C ALA A 122 1.62 8.65 -33.68
N GLY A 123 1.31 9.81 -34.24
CA GLY A 123 0.75 10.93 -33.48
C GLY A 123 -0.60 10.58 -32.84
N SER A 124 -0.77 10.92 -31.57
CA SER A 124 -1.98 10.58 -30.81
C SER A 124 -3.18 11.43 -31.22
N ASP A 125 -4.30 10.77 -31.56
CA ASP A 125 -5.58 11.44 -31.76
C ASP A 125 -6.33 11.64 -30.44
N SER A 126 -7.10 12.72 -30.36
CA SER A 126 -7.81 13.12 -29.14
C SER A 126 -8.84 12.10 -28.65
N ALA A 127 -9.45 11.32 -29.56
CA ALA A 127 -10.40 10.28 -29.21
C ALA A 127 -9.69 9.04 -28.61
N GLY A 128 -8.54 8.66 -29.15
CA GLY A 128 -7.66 7.62 -28.60
C GLY A 128 -7.16 7.97 -27.20
N ILE A 129 -6.73 9.21 -26.98
CA ILE A 129 -6.33 9.69 -25.64
C ILE A 129 -7.53 9.63 -24.68
N ALA A 130 -8.72 10.08 -25.10
CA ALA A 130 -9.93 10.02 -24.27
C ALA A 130 -10.31 8.56 -23.89
N ARG A 131 -10.29 7.63 -24.85
CA ARG A 131 -10.52 6.19 -24.58
C ARG A 131 -9.49 5.62 -23.60
N LEU A 132 -8.24 6.06 -23.65
CA LEU A 132 -7.21 5.68 -22.67
C LEU A 132 -7.43 6.32 -21.28
N MET A 133 -7.89 7.57 -21.18
CA MET A 133 -8.27 8.18 -19.89
C MET A 133 -9.44 7.43 -19.24
N HIS A 134 -10.43 7.00 -20.02
CA HIS A 134 -11.50 6.12 -19.54
C HIS A 134 -10.99 4.72 -19.14
N ALA A 135 -10.03 4.16 -19.89
CA ALA A 135 -9.40 2.89 -19.54
C ALA A 135 -8.55 2.98 -18.26
N ALA A 136 -7.86 4.10 -18.00
CA ALA A 136 -7.13 4.33 -16.75
C ALA A 136 -8.08 4.32 -15.55
N ALA A 137 -9.20 5.06 -15.66
CA ALA A 137 -10.27 5.07 -14.66
C ALA A 137 -10.83 3.66 -14.37
N LEU A 138 -11.02 2.86 -15.42
CA LEU A 138 -11.50 1.48 -15.31
C LEU A 138 -10.46 0.55 -14.68
N TRP A 139 -9.19 0.64 -15.11
CA TRP A 139 -8.10 -0.17 -14.56
C TRP A 139 -7.94 0.07 -13.06
N ASP A 140 -7.90 1.32 -12.62
CA ASP A 140 -7.70 1.71 -11.22
C ASP A 140 -8.87 1.23 -10.34
N ALA A 141 -10.11 1.51 -10.77
CA ALA A 141 -11.30 1.07 -10.05
C ALA A 141 -11.37 -0.46 -9.88
N VAL A 142 -11.01 -1.23 -10.90
CA VAL A 142 -10.92 -2.70 -10.81
C VAL A 142 -9.76 -3.11 -9.91
N ARG A 143 -8.53 -2.61 -10.17
CA ARG A 143 -7.29 -2.95 -9.45
C ARG A 143 -7.39 -2.71 -7.95
N LEU A 144 -8.13 -1.68 -7.54
CA LEU A 144 -8.30 -1.29 -6.15
C LEU A 144 -9.54 -1.94 -5.49
N PHE A 145 -10.71 -1.93 -6.14
CA PHE A 145 -11.98 -2.25 -5.47
C PHE A 145 -12.67 -3.55 -5.91
N HIS A 146 -12.31 -4.15 -7.04
CA HIS A 146 -12.95 -5.40 -7.48
C HIS A 146 -12.43 -6.60 -6.67
N PRO A 147 -13.31 -7.43 -6.06
CA PRO A 147 -12.87 -8.52 -5.20
C PRO A 147 -11.95 -9.54 -5.88
N GLN A 148 -12.15 -9.84 -7.17
CA GLN A 148 -11.31 -10.80 -7.90
C GLN A 148 -9.92 -10.22 -8.22
N ALA A 149 -9.82 -8.91 -8.47
CA ALA A 149 -8.54 -8.24 -8.74
C ALA A 149 -7.63 -8.17 -7.50
N ALA A 150 -8.17 -8.37 -6.30
CA ALA A 150 -7.38 -8.49 -5.07
C ALA A 150 -6.54 -9.78 -5.02
N SER A 151 -7.01 -10.86 -5.65
CA SER A 151 -6.36 -12.18 -5.67
C SER A 151 -5.70 -12.54 -7.00
N TYR A 152 -5.94 -11.73 -8.04
CA TYR A 152 -5.40 -11.92 -9.40
C TYR A 152 -4.76 -10.63 -9.95
N SER A 153 -4.08 -9.87 -9.08
CA SER A 153 -3.55 -8.52 -9.36
C SER A 153 -2.59 -8.49 -10.56
N ALA A 154 -1.58 -9.37 -10.58
CA ALA A 154 -0.63 -9.48 -11.70
C ALA A 154 -1.32 -9.95 -12.99
N GLY A 155 -2.34 -10.80 -12.88
CA GLY A 155 -3.16 -11.26 -14.00
C GLY A 155 -4.02 -10.15 -14.62
N TRP A 156 -4.57 -9.26 -13.79
CA TRP A 156 -5.25 -8.05 -14.25
C TRP A 156 -4.31 -7.08 -14.99
N ASP A 157 -3.12 -6.84 -14.44
CA ASP A 157 -2.09 -6.03 -15.10
C ASP A 157 -1.65 -6.66 -16.44
N ASN A 158 -1.38 -7.98 -16.49
CA ASN A 158 -1.05 -8.71 -17.73
C ASN A 158 -2.18 -8.64 -18.78
N ALA A 159 -3.44 -8.78 -18.36
CA ALA A 159 -4.60 -8.68 -19.24
C ALA A 159 -4.75 -7.26 -19.82
N THR A 160 -4.47 -6.25 -19.01
CA THR A 160 -4.52 -4.83 -19.38
C THR A 160 -3.54 -4.52 -20.50
N VAL A 161 -2.28 -4.98 -20.40
CA VAL A 161 -1.24 -4.73 -21.42
C VAL A 161 -1.69 -5.09 -22.84
N ARG A 162 -2.40 -6.20 -23.03
CA ARG A 162 -2.89 -6.58 -24.37
C ARG A 162 -3.99 -5.62 -24.86
N ARG A 163 -4.92 -5.23 -23.98
CA ARG A 163 -6.17 -4.55 -24.35
C ARG A 163 -6.04 -3.03 -24.50
N LEU A 164 -5.01 -2.39 -23.93
CA LEU A 164 -4.78 -0.95 -24.14
C LEU A 164 -4.51 -0.62 -25.61
N THR A 165 -3.84 -1.49 -26.37
CA THR A 165 -3.61 -1.32 -27.81
C THR A 165 -4.92 -1.33 -28.60
N ASP A 166 -5.85 -2.25 -28.29
CA ASP A 166 -7.14 -2.34 -29.00
C ASP A 166 -8.06 -1.16 -28.64
N ILE A 167 -8.14 -0.81 -27.35
CA ILE A 167 -8.88 0.35 -26.86
C ILE A 167 -8.37 1.64 -27.53
N ARG A 168 -7.05 1.76 -27.67
CA ARG A 168 -6.42 2.90 -28.33
C ARG A 168 -6.73 2.97 -29.82
N THR A 169 -6.65 1.85 -30.53
CA THR A 169 -6.80 1.76 -31.99
C THR A 169 -8.25 1.61 -32.46
N ALA A 170 -9.21 1.34 -31.57
CA ALA A 170 -10.64 1.27 -31.89
C ALA A 170 -11.15 2.54 -32.59
N THR A 171 -11.63 2.40 -33.82
CA THR A 171 -12.19 3.46 -34.66
C THR A 171 -13.72 3.53 -34.62
N THR A 172 -14.36 2.48 -34.10
CA THR A 172 -15.82 2.38 -33.95
C THR A 172 -16.23 2.05 -32.53
N ARG A 173 -17.48 2.39 -32.18
CA ARG A 173 -18.07 2.10 -30.86
C ARG A 173 -18.09 0.60 -30.59
N GLU A 174 -18.33 -0.20 -31.63
CA GLU A 174 -18.42 -1.65 -31.59
C GLU A 174 -17.06 -2.30 -31.30
N GLN A 175 -15.98 -1.82 -31.93
CA GLN A 175 -14.60 -2.24 -31.62
C GLN A 175 -14.23 -1.91 -30.17
N TYR A 176 -14.59 -0.71 -29.69
CA TYR A 176 -14.28 -0.29 -28.33
C TYR A 176 -15.06 -1.11 -27.28
N ILE A 177 -16.35 -1.35 -27.49
CA ILE A 177 -17.17 -2.23 -26.64
C ILE A 177 -16.64 -3.67 -26.65
N ALA A 178 -16.19 -4.19 -27.79
CA ALA A 178 -15.59 -5.52 -27.88
C ALA A 178 -14.30 -5.63 -27.06
N ALA A 179 -13.37 -4.68 -27.23
CA ALA A 179 -12.11 -4.65 -26.48
C ALA A 179 -12.33 -4.55 -24.96
N LEU A 180 -13.27 -3.68 -24.53
CA LEU A 180 -13.64 -3.54 -23.11
C LEU A 180 -14.28 -4.82 -22.55
N ASN A 181 -15.19 -5.47 -23.28
CA ASN A 181 -15.82 -6.71 -22.83
C ASN A 181 -14.81 -7.88 -22.76
N GLU A 182 -13.88 -7.99 -23.71
CA GLU A 182 -12.86 -9.04 -23.64
C GLU A 182 -11.88 -8.80 -22.48
N TRP A 183 -11.59 -7.54 -22.16
CA TRP A 183 -10.80 -7.17 -20.98
C TRP A 183 -11.50 -7.55 -19.66
N LEU A 184 -12.77 -7.15 -19.49
CA LEU A 184 -13.56 -7.48 -18.30
C LEU A 184 -13.85 -8.98 -18.15
N SER A 185 -13.86 -9.75 -19.24
CA SER A 185 -14.07 -11.21 -19.18
C SER A 185 -13.05 -11.95 -18.30
N LYS A 186 -11.84 -11.39 -18.12
CA LYS A 186 -10.78 -11.98 -17.27
C LYS A 186 -11.09 -11.91 -15.76
N LEU A 187 -12.19 -11.27 -15.35
CA LEU A 187 -12.63 -11.18 -13.95
C LEU A 187 -13.64 -12.26 -13.51
N ASP A 188 -14.15 -13.09 -14.43
CA ASP A 188 -15.22 -14.11 -14.17
C ASP A 188 -16.38 -13.56 -13.31
N ASP A 189 -16.88 -12.35 -13.65
CA ASP A 189 -17.90 -11.68 -12.86
C ASP A 189 -19.04 -11.06 -13.70
N PRO A 190 -20.22 -11.71 -13.80
CA PRO A 190 -21.33 -11.23 -14.64
C PRO A 190 -22.01 -9.94 -14.13
N VAL A 191 -21.60 -9.42 -12.96
CA VAL A 191 -22.01 -8.08 -12.49
C VAL A 191 -21.11 -6.99 -13.06
N THR A 192 -19.85 -7.29 -13.38
CA THR A 192 -18.87 -6.35 -13.90
C THR A 192 -18.89 -6.37 -15.43
N ARG A 193 -19.51 -5.35 -16.04
CA ARG A 193 -19.92 -5.38 -17.46
C ARG A 193 -20.03 -4.00 -18.10
N ILE A 194 -19.91 -3.96 -19.42
CA ILE A 194 -20.20 -2.77 -20.23
C ILE A 194 -21.71 -2.66 -20.51
N GLN A 195 -22.24 -1.43 -20.48
CA GLN A 195 -23.64 -1.10 -20.71
C GLN A 195 -23.75 0.19 -21.55
N LEU A 196 -24.77 0.29 -22.39
CA LEU A 196 -25.15 1.55 -23.04
C LEU A 196 -25.79 2.49 -22.01
N ALA A 197 -25.60 3.80 -22.14
CA ALA A 197 -26.03 4.77 -21.13
C ALA A 197 -27.55 4.87 -20.97
N ASP A 198 -28.31 4.45 -21.98
CA ASP A 198 -29.79 4.38 -22.00
C ASP A 198 -30.32 3.03 -21.50
N ALA A 199 -29.46 2.01 -21.36
CA ALA A 199 -29.82 0.71 -20.80
C ALA A 199 -29.86 0.82 -19.26
N GLY A 200 -30.99 1.32 -18.75
CA GLY A 200 -31.20 1.72 -17.36
C GLY A 200 -30.77 0.67 -16.33
N ASP A 201 -29.84 1.07 -15.46
CA ASP A 201 -29.37 0.27 -14.32
C ASP A 201 -28.99 1.21 -13.16
N VAL A 202 -29.98 1.92 -12.63
CA VAL A 202 -29.83 2.94 -11.56
C VAL A 202 -30.04 2.31 -10.19
N ALA A 203 -28.95 2.04 -9.46
CA ALA A 203 -29.01 1.68 -8.04
C ALA A 203 -27.68 1.98 -7.31
N THR A 204 -27.40 3.26 -7.04
CA THR A 204 -26.40 3.70 -6.05
C THR A 204 -26.92 4.91 -5.27
N SER A 205 -26.60 4.97 -3.97
CA SER A 205 -27.02 6.00 -2.99
C SER A 205 -28.53 6.13 -2.74
N ALA A 206 -28.90 6.76 -1.63
CA ALA A 206 -30.28 6.84 -1.15
C ALA A 206 -30.96 8.13 -1.63
N GLY A 207 -31.99 8.02 -2.49
CA GLY A 207 -32.68 9.22 -3.01
C GLY A 207 -33.69 8.98 -4.13
N ALA A 208 -34.61 8.02 -3.99
CA ALA A 208 -35.72 7.83 -4.92
C ALA A 208 -36.95 7.25 -4.20
N ALA A 209 -37.81 8.13 -3.66
CA ALA A 209 -38.98 7.76 -2.86
C ALA A 209 -40.24 8.59 -3.18
N ALA A 210 -40.22 9.33 -4.29
CA ALA A 210 -41.33 10.13 -4.81
C ALA A 210 -41.33 10.00 -6.34
N GLU A 211 -42.53 10.02 -6.95
CA GLU A 211 -42.80 9.92 -8.40
C GLU A 211 -42.27 8.60 -9.02
N VAL A 212 -43.09 7.67 -9.51
CA VAL A 212 -44.33 7.83 -10.28
C VAL A 212 -45.45 6.94 -9.69
N ALA A 213 -46.62 7.53 -9.41
CA ALA A 213 -47.75 6.86 -8.78
C ALA A 213 -49.03 6.92 -9.64
N THR A 214 -48.92 6.64 -10.93
CA THR A 214 -50.05 6.65 -11.88
C THR A 214 -49.90 5.61 -12.98
N GLN A 215 -51.04 4.99 -13.35
CA GLN A 215 -51.25 4.18 -14.55
C GLN A 215 -50.41 2.89 -14.70
N MET A 216 -50.95 1.76 -14.20
CA MET A 216 -51.46 0.69 -15.06
C MET A 216 -52.34 -0.28 -14.24
N GLN A 217 -53.15 -1.11 -14.91
CA GLN A 217 -54.30 -1.81 -14.34
C GLN A 217 -54.31 -3.30 -14.77
N ILE A 218 -54.91 -4.19 -13.96
CA ILE A 218 -55.20 -5.62 -14.29
C ILE A 218 -53.91 -6.49 -14.32
N VAL A 219 -53.83 -7.79 -13.98
CA VAL A 219 -54.77 -8.91 -13.67
C VAL A 219 -54.61 -9.40 -12.21
N VAL A 220 -55.61 -10.12 -11.67
CA VAL A 220 -55.56 -10.79 -10.35
C VAL A 220 -55.44 -12.31 -10.47
N GLY A 221 -54.57 -12.94 -9.67
CA GLY A 221 -54.62 -14.38 -9.31
C GLY A 221 -53.40 -15.20 -9.75
N GLY A 222 -52.91 -16.10 -8.89
CA GLY A 222 -51.76 -16.96 -9.25
C GLY A 222 -51.18 -17.93 -8.21
N THR A 223 -51.47 -17.81 -6.91
CA THR A 223 -50.83 -18.65 -5.86
C THR A 223 -51.33 -20.10 -5.85
N ARG A 224 -50.86 -20.93 -6.80
CA ARG A 224 -51.28 -22.33 -6.97
C ARG A 224 -50.72 -23.21 -5.84
N LYS A 225 -51.52 -23.44 -4.80
CA LYS A 225 -51.22 -24.41 -3.74
C LYS A 225 -51.49 -25.83 -4.23
N VAL A 226 -50.44 -26.63 -4.43
CA VAL A 226 -50.56 -28.07 -4.68
C VAL A 226 -50.17 -28.84 -3.42
N ARG A 227 -51.14 -29.55 -2.84
CA ARG A 227 -50.90 -30.55 -1.79
C ARG A 227 -50.82 -31.91 -2.47
N THR A 228 -49.70 -32.62 -2.33
CA THR A 228 -49.63 -34.02 -2.79
C THR A 228 -50.40 -34.95 -1.83
N ALA A 229 -50.60 -36.21 -2.22
CA ALA A 229 -51.11 -37.23 -1.30
C ALA A 229 -50.19 -37.38 -0.07
N ASP A 230 -48.87 -37.34 -0.30
CA ASP A 230 -47.86 -37.18 0.75
C ASP A 230 -47.85 -35.74 1.30
N THR A 231 -47.42 -35.54 2.55
CA THR A 231 -47.51 -34.26 3.30
C THR A 231 -46.69 -33.08 2.78
N THR A 232 -46.04 -33.21 1.62
CA THR A 232 -45.38 -32.10 0.91
C THR A 232 -46.40 -31.07 0.41
N VAL A 233 -46.13 -29.78 0.64
CA VAL A 233 -46.86 -28.67 0.00
C VAL A 233 -45.92 -27.93 -0.95
N VAL A 234 -46.37 -27.70 -2.18
CA VAL A 234 -45.71 -26.82 -3.15
C VAL A 234 -46.45 -25.48 -3.18
N VAL A 235 -45.70 -24.38 -3.11
CA VAL A 235 -46.20 -23.01 -3.11
C VAL A 235 -45.43 -22.18 -4.14
N THR A 236 -46.09 -21.73 -5.20
CA THR A 236 -45.48 -20.83 -6.20
C THR A 236 -45.45 -19.39 -5.68
N TRP A 237 -44.35 -18.68 -5.94
CA TRP A 237 -44.19 -17.26 -5.63
C TRP A 237 -45.16 -16.40 -6.46
N PRO A 238 -45.79 -15.36 -5.90
CA PRO A 238 -46.68 -14.47 -6.67
C PRO A 238 -45.94 -13.67 -7.75
N THR A 239 -46.57 -13.54 -8.92
CA THR A 239 -46.16 -12.60 -9.98
C THR A 239 -46.90 -11.26 -9.85
N GLY A 240 -46.22 -10.16 -10.20
CA GLY A 240 -46.80 -8.81 -10.21
C GLY A 240 -46.75 -8.09 -8.86
N ALA A 241 -46.52 -6.77 -8.91
CA ALA A 241 -46.29 -5.96 -7.71
C ALA A 241 -46.76 -4.50 -7.86
N THR A 242 -47.94 -4.20 -7.30
CA THR A 242 -48.44 -2.82 -7.10
C THR A 242 -49.05 -2.57 -5.73
N SER A 243 -49.11 -3.57 -4.83
CA SER A 243 -49.47 -3.34 -3.42
C SER A 243 -48.87 -4.40 -2.47
N LEU A 244 -48.77 -4.05 -1.19
CA LEU A 244 -48.32 -4.94 -0.12
C LEU A 244 -49.37 -5.99 0.29
N ASP A 245 -50.62 -5.90 -0.20
CA ASP A 245 -51.72 -6.76 0.22
C ASP A 245 -52.65 -7.14 -0.95
N THR A 246 -52.05 -7.72 -2.01
CA THR A 246 -52.84 -8.44 -3.01
C THR A 246 -53.39 -9.74 -2.42
N ALA A 247 -54.51 -10.24 -2.95
CA ALA A 247 -55.08 -11.53 -2.55
C ALA A 247 -54.09 -12.71 -2.66
N ALA A 248 -53.09 -12.60 -3.55
CA ALA A 248 -52.01 -13.59 -3.68
C ALA A 248 -51.04 -13.58 -2.48
N TRP A 249 -50.71 -12.39 -1.96
CA TRP A 249 -49.86 -12.23 -0.76
C TRP A 249 -50.56 -12.65 0.52
N SER A 250 -51.83 -12.26 0.72
CA SER A 250 -52.61 -12.70 1.88
C SER A 250 -52.87 -14.22 1.86
N SER A 251 -53.13 -14.80 0.68
CA SER A 251 -53.20 -16.26 0.50
C SER A 251 -51.88 -16.95 0.86
N LEU A 252 -50.73 -16.42 0.42
CA LEU A 252 -49.41 -16.95 0.77
C LEU A 252 -49.16 -16.87 2.29
N ARG A 253 -49.40 -15.70 2.89
CA ARG A 253 -49.25 -15.43 4.34
C ARG A 253 -50.06 -16.43 5.17
N SER A 254 -51.33 -16.64 4.84
CA SER A 254 -52.19 -17.65 5.47
C SER A 254 -51.74 -19.08 5.16
N ALA A 255 -51.23 -19.36 3.96
CA ALA A 255 -50.70 -20.68 3.57
C ALA A 255 -49.33 -21.02 4.17
N LEU A 256 -48.69 -20.10 4.91
CA LEU A 256 -47.46 -20.36 5.70
C LEU A 256 -47.71 -20.37 7.21
N ARG A 257 -48.74 -19.63 7.68
CA ARG A 257 -49.21 -19.63 9.08
C ARG A 257 -50.10 -20.85 9.38
N ASN A 258 -51.12 -21.12 8.56
CA ASN A 258 -52.15 -22.16 8.82
C ASN A 258 -51.69 -23.58 8.42
N THR A 259 -50.40 -23.88 8.59
CA THR A 259 -49.75 -25.13 8.17
C THR A 259 -49.03 -25.80 9.34
N GLY A 260 -49.71 -25.90 10.49
CA GLY A 260 -49.20 -26.52 11.72
C GLY A 260 -48.99 -28.03 11.67
N SER A 261 -49.24 -28.68 10.53
CA SER A 261 -49.09 -30.13 10.30
C SER A 261 -48.20 -30.48 9.10
N ILE A 262 -47.38 -29.54 8.62
CA ILE A 262 -46.60 -29.68 7.38
C ILE A 262 -45.11 -29.58 7.69
N SER A 263 -44.45 -30.73 7.61
CA SER A 263 -43.01 -30.91 7.83
C SER A 263 -42.17 -30.75 6.55
N GLN A 264 -42.81 -30.57 5.39
CA GLN A 264 -42.17 -30.53 4.07
C GLN A 264 -42.78 -29.43 3.20
N LEU A 265 -41.98 -28.43 2.82
CA LEU A 265 -42.43 -27.26 2.07
C LEU A 265 -41.48 -26.99 0.90
N VAL A 266 -42.03 -26.85 -0.31
CA VAL A 266 -41.31 -26.39 -1.50
C VAL A 266 -41.85 -25.02 -1.92
N ILE A 267 -40.97 -24.03 -2.07
CA ILE A 267 -41.30 -22.67 -2.50
C ILE A 267 -40.68 -22.41 -3.87
N ASP A 268 -41.52 -22.18 -4.89
CA ASP A 268 -41.07 -22.01 -6.27
C ASP A 268 -40.95 -20.53 -6.65
N LEU A 269 -39.71 -20.04 -6.62
CA LEU A 269 -39.30 -18.64 -6.87
C LEU A 269 -39.00 -18.36 -8.35
N ARG A 270 -39.17 -19.35 -9.25
CA ARG A 270 -38.96 -19.21 -10.70
C ARG A 270 -40.03 -18.33 -11.38
N ALA A 271 -41.14 -18.08 -10.70
CA ALA A 271 -42.19 -17.17 -11.12
C ALA A 271 -41.71 -15.72 -10.96
N ALA A 272 -41.08 -15.18 -12.02
CA ALA A 272 -40.42 -13.87 -12.02
C ALA A 272 -41.39 -12.73 -11.60
N PRO A 273 -41.15 -12.07 -10.44
CA PRO A 273 -42.14 -11.13 -9.88
C PRO A 273 -42.25 -9.79 -10.63
N TYR A 274 -41.25 -9.42 -11.44
CA TYR A 274 -41.12 -8.09 -12.08
C TYR A 274 -40.87 -8.13 -13.60
N ALA A 275 -41.25 -9.21 -14.28
CA ALA A 275 -41.05 -9.33 -15.74
C ALA A 275 -41.77 -8.19 -16.50
N GLY A 276 -41.00 -7.38 -17.24
CA GLY A 276 -41.51 -6.27 -18.06
C GLY A 276 -41.50 -4.89 -17.39
N VAL A 277 -41.06 -4.74 -16.14
CA VAL A 277 -40.96 -3.44 -15.44
C VAL A 277 -39.49 -3.02 -15.32
N SER A 278 -39.19 -1.74 -15.58
CA SER A 278 -37.89 -1.15 -15.24
C SER A 278 -37.75 -1.04 -13.73
N ILE A 279 -37.05 -2.01 -13.14
CA ILE A 279 -36.63 -2.08 -11.73
C ILE A 279 -36.02 -0.72 -11.30
N PRO A 280 -36.41 -0.14 -10.15
CA PRO A 280 -36.60 -0.88 -8.90
C PRO A 280 -37.95 -0.74 -8.18
N ASN A 281 -38.33 -1.84 -7.53
CA ASN A 281 -39.04 -1.78 -6.25
C ASN A 281 -38.44 -2.81 -5.27
N ASP A 282 -37.10 -2.83 -5.20
CA ASP A 282 -36.27 -3.66 -4.31
C ASP A 282 -36.77 -3.69 -2.87
N SER A 283 -37.27 -2.55 -2.38
CA SER A 283 -37.92 -2.40 -1.08
C SER A 283 -39.06 -3.41 -0.89
N VAL A 284 -39.98 -3.51 -1.85
CA VAL A 284 -41.12 -4.44 -1.82
C VAL A 284 -40.64 -5.89 -1.87
N LEU A 285 -39.67 -6.23 -2.72
CA LEU A 285 -39.09 -7.58 -2.77
C LEU A 285 -38.45 -7.96 -1.44
N ARG A 286 -37.61 -7.08 -0.87
CA ARG A 286 -36.93 -7.27 0.41
C ARG A 286 -37.92 -7.40 1.55
N THR A 287 -38.94 -6.54 1.62
CA THR A 287 -40.01 -6.62 2.64
C THR A 287 -40.79 -7.93 2.54
N LYS A 288 -41.20 -8.37 1.34
CA LYS A 288 -41.96 -9.62 1.19
C LYS A 288 -41.14 -10.89 1.42
N GLN A 289 -39.89 -10.92 0.98
CA GLN A 289 -38.99 -12.03 1.31
C GLN A 289 -38.62 -12.05 2.80
N LEU A 290 -38.54 -10.90 3.49
CA LEU A 290 -38.36 -10.84 4.95
C LEU A 290 -39.61 -11.30 5.71
N GLU A 291 -40.81 -10.87 5.28
CA GLU A 291 -42.08 -11.35 5.83
C GLU A 291 -42.15 -12.88 5.74
N VAL A 292 -41.94 -13.43 4.53
CA VAL A 292 -41.94 -14.89 4.30
C VAL A 292 -40.84 -15.59 5.11
N ALA A 293 -39.60 -15.09 5.14
CA ALA A 293 -38.52 -15.71 5.89
C ALA A 293 -38.83 -15.81 7.40
N SER A 294 -39.43 -14.76 7.98
CA SER A 294 -39.82 -14.77 9.40
C SER A 294 -40.85 -15.86 9.73
N LEU A 295 -41.75 -16.20 8.79
CA LEU A 295 -42.76 -17.26 8.95
C LEU A 295 -42.21 -18.69 8.76
N LEU A 296 -40.99 -18.81 8.25
CA LEU A 296 -40.35 -20.09 7.93
C LEU A 296 -39.42 -20.58 9.04
N THR A 297 -38.85 -19.68 9.84
CA THR A 297 -37.92 -20.03 10.92
C THR A 297 -38.46 -19.71 12.32
N ALA A 298 -38.05 -20.51 13.30
CA ALA A 298 -38.29 -20.29 14.73
C ALA A 298 -37.12 -19.53 15.40
N PHE A 299 -35.99 -19.41 14.72
CA PHE A 299 -34.75 -18.83 15.26
C PHE A 299 -34.55 -17.39 14.77
N THR A 300 -33.67 -16.64 15.43
CA THR A 300 -33.13 -15.42 14.82
C THR A 300 -31.90 -15.80 13.99
N VAL A 301 -31.87 -15.43 12.71
CA VAL A 301 -30.74 -15.71 11.81
C VAL A 301 -30.21 -14.45 11.14
N ALA A 302 -28.90 -14.37 10.99
CA ALA A 302 -28.22 -13.33 10.22
C ALA A 302 -28.32 -13.67 8.72
N GLY A 303 -28.66 -12.65 7.91
CA GLY A 303 -28.47 -12.72 6.46
C GLY A 303 -27.01 -12.56 6.05
N PRO A 304 -26.74 -12.50 4.74
CA PRO A 304 -25.40 -12.19 4.23
C PRO A 304 -24.95 -10.80 4.71
N SER A 305 -23.66 -10.67 5.00
CA SER A 305 -22.96 -9.38 5.05
C SER A 305 -22.39 -9.03 3.66
N ILE A 306 -21.90 -7.81 3.51
CA ILE A 306 -21.04 -7.42 2.38
C ILE A 306 -19.60 -7.34 2.85
N ARG A 307 -18.70 -8.01 2.12
CA ARG A 307 -17.25 -7.90 2.27
C ARG A 307 -16.72 -6.96 1.19
N LYS A 308 -16.11 -5.85 1.62
CA LYS A 308 -15.37 -4.91 0.75
C LYS A 308 -13.88 -5.01 1.03
N ARG A 309 -13.06 -4.72 0.02
CA ARG A 309 -11.63 -4.48 0.23
C ARG A 309 -11.44 -3.16 0.99
N SER A 310 -10.39 -3.06 1.78
CA SER A 310 -10.06 -1.86 2.55
C SER A 310 -8.55 -1.71 2.67
N TYR A 311 -8.12 -0.47 2.83
CA TYR A 311 -6.71 -0.10 2.84
C TYR A 311 -6.29 0.47 4.19
N PHE A 312 -5.00 0.32 4.47
CA PHE A 312 -4.28 1.04 5.50
C PHE A 312 -2.94 1.46 4.88
N GLY A 313 -2.95 2.55 4.10
CA GLY A 313 -1.81 2.94 3.25
C GLY A 313 -1.60 2.06 2.01
N TRP A 314 -0.51 2.32 1.28
CA TRP A 314 -0.05 1.51 0.14
C TRP A 314 1.16 0.66 0.52
N HIS A 315 1.08 -0.63 0.23
CA HIS A 315 2.15 -1.60 0.44
C HIS A 315 3.25 -1.43 -0.61
N ASP A 316 4.49 -1.25 -0.16
CA ASP A 316 5.63 -1.00 -1.04
C ASP A 316 6.08 -2.27 -1.78
N ASP A 317 5.61 -2.47 -3.01
CA ASP A 317 5.89 -3.67 -3.81
C ASP A 317 7.34 -3.73 -4.38
N ARG A 318 8.22 -2.79 -3.98
CA ARG A 318 9.65 -2.79 -4.32
C ARG A 318 10.51 -3.59 -3.34
N VAL A 319 9.97 -3.96 -2.17
CA VAL A 319 10.68 -4.69 -1.12
C VAL A 319 9.91 -5.95 -0.71
N GLU A 320 10.62 -7.02 -0.38
CA GLU A 320 10.01 -8.29 0.08
C GLU A 320 9.62 -8.27 1.57
N VAL A 321 9.99 -7.21 2.30
CA VAL A 321 9.74 -7.04 3.74
C VAL A 321 8.33 -6.48 3.97
N PRO A 322 7.53 -7.03 4.90
CA PRO A 322 6.25 -6.44 5.29
C PRO A 322 6.40 -4.98 5.70
N THR A 323 5.60 -4.11 5.11
CA THR A 323 5.51 -2.69 5.49
C THR A 323 4.36 -2.48 6.46
N ASN A 324 4.38 -1.36 7.20
CA ASN A 324 3.27 -0.90 8.06
C ASN A 324 1.94 -0.66 7.29
N ALA A 325 1.91 -0.88 5.97
CA ALA A 325 0.75 -0.70 5.12
C ALA A 325 0.10 -2.04 4.72
N ALA A 326 -1.23 -2.12 4.83
CA ALA A 326 -1.98 -3.36 4.65
C ALA A 326 -3.19 -3.20 3.71
N THR A 327 -3.38 -4.18 2.83
CA THR A 327 -4.72 -4.53 2.30
C THR A 327 -5.43 -5.38 3.34
N SER A 328 -6.71 -5.10 3.60
CA SER A 328 -7.57 -5.86 4.49
C SER A 328 -8.98 -6.00 3.89
N TRP A 329 -9.85 -6.76 4.56
CA TRP A 329 -11.25 -6.92 4.17
C TRP A 329 -12.15 -6.42 5.28
N HIS A 330 -12.99 -5.43 4.98
CA HIS A 330 -14.02 -4.95 5.89
C HIS A 330 -15.35 -5.67 5.60
N VAL A 331 -15.85 -6.39 6.60
CA VAL A 331 -17.15 -7.07 6.55
C VAL A 331 -18.19 -6.20 7.25
N SER A 332 -19.28 -5.87 6.56
CA SER A 332 -20.38 -5.09 7.12
C SER A 332 -21.15 -5.87 8.19
N ALA A 333 -21.97 -5.17 8.97
CA ALA A 333 -23.10 -5.82 9.64
C ALA A 333 -23.99 -6.55 8.59
N PRO A 334 -24.71 -7.63 8.97
CA PRO A 334 -25.59 -8.35 8.07
C PRO A 334 -26.61 -7.43 7.38
N LEU A 335 -26.84 -7.64 6.08
CA LEU A 335 -27.83 -6.88 5.28
C LEU A 335 -29.26 -7.04 5.80
N VAL A 336 -29.53 -8.07 6.60
CA VAL A 336 -30.77 -8.26 7.35
C VAL A 336 -30.52 -9.19 8.55
N VAL A 337 -31.35 -9.06 9.59
CA VAL A 337 -31.49 -10.07 10.64
C VAL A 337 -32.95 -10.53 10.65
N VAL A 338 -33.19 -11.79 10.30
CA VAL A 338 -34.54 -12.37 10.28
C VAL A 338 -34.86 -12.85 11.70
N LYS A 339 -35.87 -12.23 12.33
CA LYS A 339 -36.43 -12.71 13.61
C LYS A 339 -37.54 -13.72 13.32
N GLY A 340 -37.36 -14.96 13.74
CA GLY A 340 -38.32 -16.04 13.52
C GLY A 340 -39.67 -15.83 14.21
N GLN A 341 -40.72 -16.36 13.59
CA GLN A 341 -42.10 -16.40 14.07
C GLN A 341 -42.72 -17.81 14.02
N ALA A 342 -42.00 -18.83 13.53
CA ALA A 342 -42.50 -20.20 13.50
C ALA A 342 -42.49 -20.82 14.92
N THR A 343 -43.56 -21.54 15.27
CA THR A 343 -43.91 -21.78 16.69
C THR A 343 -43.36 -23.06 17.34
N SER A 344 -42.71 -23.96 16.60
CA SER A 344 -41.74 -24.96 17.15
C SER A 344 -41.30 -26.05 16.15
N GLN A 345 -42.16 -26.49 15.22
CA GLN A 345 -41.82 -27.65 14.38
C GLN A 345 -40.77 -27.34 13.30
N PRO A 346 -39.69 -28.13 13.19
CA PRO A 346 -38.71 -28.00 12.12
C PRO A 346 -39.31 -28.43 10.78
N ARG A 347 -39.29 -27.52 9.80
CA ARG A 347 -39.78 -27.75 8.43
C ARG A 347 -38.58 -28.04 7.52
N ARG A 348 -38.65 -29.09 6.70
CA ARG A 348 -37.77 -29.24 5.53
C ARG A 348 -38.25 -28.28 4.45
N ILE A 349 -37.59 -27.13 4.36
CA ILE A 349 -37.89 -26.08 3.40
C ILE A 349 -36.94 -26.23 2.21
N VAL A 350 -37.50 -26.23 1.00
CA VAL A 350 -36.73 -26.24 -0.25
C VAL A 350 -37.16 -25.05 -1.11
N LEU A 351 -36.21 -24.19 -1.45
CA LEU A 351 -36.39 -23.07 -2.37
C LEU A 351 -36.02 -23.53 -3.79
N VAL A 352 -36.85 -23.22 -4.78
CA VAL A 352 -36.63 -23.55 -6.18
C VAL A 352 -36.43 -22.26 -6.98
N ALA A 353 -35.34 -22.18 -7.75
CA ALA A 353 -34.88 -20.97 -8.42
C ALA A 353 -34.40 -21.22 -9.87
N ASN A 354 -34.17 -20.15 -10.62
CA ASN A 354 -33.54 -20.18 -11.94
C ASN A 354 -32.75 -18.89 -12.22
N ALA A 355 -32.13 -18.76 -13.39
CA ALA A 355 -31.30 -17.60 -13.74
C ALA A 355 -31.99 -16.22 -13.63
N ALA A 356 -33.33 -16.18 -13.65
CA ALA A 356 -34.14 -14.96 -13.50
C ALA A 356 -34.68 -14.76 -12.06
N THR A 357 -34.39 -15.67 -11.12
CA THR A 357 -34.83 -15.55 -9.72
C THR A 357 -33.98 -14.54 -8.96
N GLU A 358 -34.61 -13.44 -8.53
CA GLU A 358 -33.99 -12.43 -7.68
C GLU A 358 -34.21 -12.75 -6.20
N MET A 359 -33.12 -13.11 -5.51
CA MET A 359 -33.12 -13.44 -4.09
C MET A 359 -32.75 -12.22 -3.25
N ALA A 360 -33.57 -11.90 -2.24
CA ALA A 360 -33.30 -10.89 -1.24
C ALA A 360 -32.53 -11.50 -0.04
N PRO A 361 -31.86 -10.69 0.79
CA PRO A 361 -31.00 -11.17 1.88
C PRO A 361 -31.71 -12.09 2.89
N ALA A 362 -33.03 -11.98 3.04
CA ALA A 362 -33.79 -12.72 4.04
C ALA A 362 -34.08 -14.19 3.67
N LEU A 363 -34.25 -14.53 2.37
CA LEU A 363 -34.30 -15.94 1.98
C LEU A 363 -32.90 -16.56 1.96
N LEU A 364 -31.87 -15.80 1.57
CA LEU A 364 -30.49 -16.25 1.67
C LEU A 364 -30.07 -16.48 3.13
N ALA A 365 -30.59 -15.71 4.09
CA ALA A 365 -30.42 -15.96 5.52
C ALA A 365 -30.87 -17.37 5.94
N LEU A 366 -31.99 -17.88 5.39
CA LEU A 366 -32.43 -19.24 5.69
C LEU A 366 -31.46 -20.28 5.11
N VAL A 367 -31.03 -20.10 3.86
CA VAL A 367 -30.11 -21.03 3.17
C VAL A 367 -28.75 -21.06 3.86
N SER A 368 -28.12 -19.91 4.06
CA SER A 368 -26.79 -19.79 4.68
C SER A 368 -26.73 -20.16 6.16
N ASN A 369 -27.88 -20.36 6.83
CA ASN A 369 -27.96 -20.90 8.20
C ASN A 369 -28.51 -22.34 8.24
N GLY A 370 -28.60 -23.04 7.10
CA GLY A 370 -29.03 -24.44 7.01
C GLY A 370 -30.52 -24.69 7.26
N GLN A 371 -31.36 -23.65 7.18
CA GLN A 371 -32.80 -23.71 7.44
C GLN A 371 -33.66 -23.88 6.18
N ALA A 372 -33.05 -23.76 5.00
CA ALA A 372 -33.67 -24.09 3.72
C ALA A 372 -32.61 -24.61 2.74
N THR A 373 -32.98 -25.54 1.86
CA THR A 373 -32.14 -26.02 0.75
C THR A 373 -32.49 -25.29 -0.53
N LEU A 374 -31.51 -24.78 -1.27
CA LEU A 374 -31.68 -24.04 -2.52
C LEU A 374 -31.36 -24.90 -3.75
N VAL A 375 -32.39 -25.19 -4.54
CA VAL A 375 -32.32 -25.99 -5.77
C VAL A 375 -32.54 -25.04 -6.95
N SER A 376 -31.62 -24.99 -7.92
CA SER A 376 -31.69 -24.02 -9.02
C SER A 376 -31.58 -24.66 -10.40
N GLU A 377 -32.16 -24.05 -11.42
CA GLU A 377 -31.96 -24.41 -12.83
C GLU A 377 -30.61 -23.89 -13.39
N ALA A 378 -29.97 -22.94 -12.70
CA ALA A 378 -28.72 -22.30 -13.11
C ALA A 378 -27.98 -21.65 -11.92
N ALA A 379 -26.80 -21.08 -12.16
CA ALA A 379 -26.20 -20.12 -11.23
C ALA A 379 -27.09 -18.89 -11.05
N LEU A 380 -27.11 -18.31 -9.85
CA LEU A 380 -27.96 -17.16 -9.50
C LEU A 380 -27.15 -15.86 -9.45
N SER A 381 -27.76 -14.75 -9.88
CA SER A 381 -27.12 -13.44 -9.90
C SER A 381 -27.25 -12.71 -8.56
N ASP A 382 -26.13 -12.27 -7.99
CA ASP A 382 -26.07 -11.46 -6.77
C ASP A 382 -26.17 -9.93 -7.03
N ARG A 383 -26.48 -9.54 -8.27
CA ARG A 383 -26.42 -8.15 -8.79
C ARG A 383 -27.17 -7.08 -7.98
N LEU A 384 -28.25 -7.46 -7.28
CA LEU A 384 -29.07 -6.54 -6.46
C LEU A 384 -28.63 -6.48 -5.00
N LEU A 385 -27.71 -7.36 -4.58
CA LEU A 385 -27.25 -7.44 -3.20
C LEU A 385 -25.86 -6.85 -3.00
N VAL A 386 -24.98 -6.99 -3.98
CA VAL A 386 -23.59 -6.52 -3.89
C VAL A 386 -23.43 -5.03 -4.28
N PRO A 387 -22.51 -4.29 -3.64
CA PRO A 387 -22.22 -2.93 -4.04
C PRO A 387 -21.54 -2.89 -5.41
N ARG A 388 -21.95 -1.91 -6.21
CA ARG A 388 -21.48 -1.68 -7.57
C ARG A 388 -21.37 -0.18 -7.82
N THR A 389 -20.37 0.24 -8.59
CA THR A 389 -20.26 1.62 -9.10
C THR A 389 -20.47 1.65 -10.62
N GLN A 390 -20.62 2.84 -11.19
CA GLN A 390 -20.57 3.07 -12.63
C GLN A 390 -19.50 4.11 -12.97
N ILE A 391 -18.78 3.84 -14.06
CA ILE A 391 -17.75 4.70 -14.65
C ILE A 391 -18.21 5.05 -16.06
N ALA A 392 -18.19 6.34 -16.42
CA ALA A 392 -18.45 6.76 -17.79
C ALA A 392 -17.24 6.43 -18.67
N MET A 393 -17.50 5.83 -19.84
CA MET A 393 -16.45 5.35 -20.76
C MET A 393 -16.38 6.17 -22.06
N GLY A 394 -17.04 7.33 -22.10
CA GLY A 394 -17.25 8.07 -23.35
C GLY A 394 -18.36 7.47 -24.22
N ASP A 395 -18.65 8.10 -25.36
CA ASP A 395 -19.55 7.63 -26.43
C ASP A 395 -20.92 7.07 -26.02
N GLY A 396 -21.49 7.48 -24.88
CA GLY A 396 -22.74 6.93 -24.36
C GLY A 396 -22.60 5.51 -23.79
N ILE A 397 -21.41 5.14 -23.32
CA ILE A 397 -21.08 3.85 -22.71
C ILE A 397 -20.77 4.04 -21.22
N ARG A 398 -21.17 3.07 -20.39
CA ARG A 398 -20.79 2.96 -18.97
C ARG A 398 -20.20 1.59 -18.69
N ALA A 399 -19.24 1.52 -17.77
CA ALA A 399 -18.80 0.27 -17.16
C ALA A 399 -19.38 0.18 -15.74
N THR A 400 -20.22 -0.83 -15.47
CA THR A 400 -20.69 -1.17 -14.12
C THR A 400 -19.67 -2.11 -13.49
N ILE A 401 -19.15 -1.78 -12.29
CA ILE A 401 -18.06 -2.50 -11.62
C ILE A 401 -18.50 -2.93 -10.22
N ARG A 402 -18.33 -4.21 -9.88
CA ARG A 402 -18.51 -4.73 -8.51
C ARG A 402 -17.43 -4.15 -7.57
N THR A 403 -17.82 -3.57 -6.43
CA THR A 403 -16.90 -3.04 -5.40
C THR A 403 -16.89 -3.83 -4.08
N GLY A 404 -17.56 -4.98 -4.05
CA GLY A 404 -17.64 -5.88 -2.89
C GLY A 404 -18.40 -7.17 -3.22
N GLU A 405 -18.37 -8.13 -2.30
CA GLU A 405 -19.03 -9.44 -2.48
C GLU A 405 -19.94 -9.78 -1.29
N LEU A 406 -20.84 -10.74 -1.49
CA LEU A 406 -21.58 -11.34 -0.38
C LEU A 406 -20.63 -12.18 0.48
N PHE A 407 -20.77 -12.04 1.79
CA PHE A 407 -20.21 -12.96 2.79
C PHE A 407 -21.37 -13.61 3.54
N ASN A 408 -21.56 -14.90 3.30
CA ASN A 408 -22.68 -15.66 3.84
C ASN A 408 -22.38 -16.18 5.26
N ALA A 409 -23.42 -16.45 6.05
CA ALA A 409 -23.27 -16.94 7.43
C ALA A 409 -22.55 -18.31 7.55
N ASN A 410 -22.53 -19.11 6.47
CA ASN A 410 -21.78 -20.37 6.34
C ASN A 410 -20.35 -20.17 5.78
N GLY A 411 -19.88 -18.94 5.60
CA GLY A 411 -18.52 -18.64 5.14
C GLY A 411 -18.29 -18.72 3.63
N THR A 412 -19.32 -18.90 2.81
CA THR A 412 -19.19 -18.84 1.33
C THR A 412 -19.39 -17.43 0.79
N SER A 413 -19.02 -17.19 -0.48
CA SER A 413 -19.36 -15.95 -1.19
C SER A 413 -20.31 -16.17 -2.39
N ARG A 414 -20.89 -15.06 -2.86
CA ARG A 414 -21.99 -15.01 -3.86
C ARG A 414 -23.24 -15.77 -3.40
N ILE A 415 -24.21 -15.99 -4.29
CA ILE A 415 -25.36 -16.88 -4.05
C ILE A 415 -25.01 -18.27 -4.56
N GLN A 416 -24.89 -19.24 -3.65
CA GLN A 416 -24.58 -20.64 -3.99
C GLN A 416 -25.83 -21.52 -3.75
N PRO A 417 -26.47 -22.05 -4.81
CA PRO A 417 -27.45 -23.13 -4.67
C PRO A 417 -26.79 -24.38 -4.11
N ASP A 418 -27.49 -25.11 -3.24
CA ASP A 418 -27.07 -26.43 -2.75
C ASP A 418 -27.07 -27.47 -3.88
N THR A 419 -27.86 -27.27 -4.93
CA THR A 419 -27.72 -28.05 -6.16
C THR A 419 -28.21 -27.26 -7.39
N ILE A 420 -27.55 -27.52 -8.52
CA ILE A 420 -27.98 -27.03 -9.84
C ILE A 420 -28.45 -28.24 -10.64
N VAL A 421 -29.68 -28.17 -11.14
CA VAL A 421 -30.35 -29.20 -11.94
C VAL A 421 -30.52 -28.63 -13.34
N ALA A 422 -30.27 -29.43 -14.38
CA ALA A 422 -30.53 -28.97 -15.75
C ALA A 422 -32.01 -28.56 -15.92
N PRO A 423 -32.30 -27.49 -16.69
CA PRO A 423 -33.67 -27.11 -17.03
C PRO A 423 -34.37 -28.21 -17.84
N ALA A 424 -35.69 -28.08 -17.99
CA ALA A 424 -36.46 -28.90 -18.93
C ALA A 424 -35.89 -28.79 -20.35
N VAL A 425 -35.74 -29.91 -21.06
CA VAL A 425 -35.25 -29.96 -22.44
C VAL A 425 -36.40 -29.73 -23.42
N GLN A 426 -37.60 -30.16 -23.05
CA GLN A 426 -38.85 -29.90 -23.78
C GLN A 426 -39.90 -29.28 -22.85
N PRO A 427 -40.81 -28.41 -23.35
CA PRO A 427 -41.89 -27.83 -22.54
C PRO A 427 -42.85 -28.86 -21.90
N THR A 428 -42.84 -30.09 -22.41
CA THR A 428 -43.60 -31.24 -21.92
C THR A 428 -42.93 -31.99 -20.76
N ASP A 429 -41.67 -31.71 -20.43
CA ASP A 429 -40.97 -32.36 -19.33
C ASP A 429 -41.58 -31.99 -17.97
N SER A 430 -41.61 -32.96 -17.05
CA SER A 430 -41.85 -32.67 -15.63
C SER A 430 -40.67 -31.86 -15.06
N ALA A 431 -40.80 -30.53 -15.03
CA ALA A 431 -39.83 -29.55 -14.50
C ALA A 431 -38.76 -30.18 -13.55
N PRO A 432 -37.56 -30.51 -14.06
CA PRO A 432 -36.62 -31.38 -13.34
C PRO A 432 -36.23 -30.85 -11.97
N VAL A 433 -35.97 -29.54 -11.88
CA VAL A 433 -35.66 -28.82 -10.63
C VAL A 433 -36.73 -29.01 -9.55
N LEU A 434 -38.02 -29.03 -9.93
CA LEU A 434 -39.14 -29.17 -9.00
C LEU A 434 -39.30 -30.63 -8.55
N ARG A 435 -39.07 -31.61 -9.45
CA ARG A 435 -39.01 -33.03 -9.10
C ARG A 435 -37.88 -33.30 -8.10
N THR A 436 -36.70 -32.75 -8.35
CA THR A 436 -35.54 -32.80 -7.44
C THR A 436 -35.86 -32.18 -6.08
N ALA A 437 -36.45 -30.97 -6.06
CA ALA A 437 -36.84 -30.30 -4.83
C ALA A 437 -37.87 -31.09 -4.00
N MET A 438 -38.84 -31.75 -4.65
CA MET A 438 -39.77 -32.65 -3.97
C MET A 438 -39.08 -33.88 -3.37
N LEU A 439 -38.11 -34.48 -4.06
CA LEU A 439 -37.32 -35.61 -3.52
C LEU A 439 -36.50 -35.19 -2.30
N ILE A 440 -35.91 -33.99 -2.33
CA ILE A 440 -35.13 -33.40 -1.21
C ILE A 440 -36.04 -33.10 -0.02
N ALA A 441 -37.18 -32.42 -0.22
CA ALA A 441 -38.16 -32.15 0.85
C ALA A 441 -38.63 -33.45 1.52
N ARG A 442 -38.82 -34.52 0.73
CA ARG A 442 -39.18 -35.87 1.21
C ARG A 442 -38.02 -36.63 1.86
N GLY A 443 -36.77 -36.14 1.74
CA GLY A 443 -35.57 -36.82 2.21
C GLY A 443 -35.20 -38.08 1.43
N ARG A 444 -35.77 -38.25 0.22
CA ARG A 444 -35.46 -39.37 -0.71
C ARG A 444 -34.24 -39.08 -1.58
N LEU A 445 -33.80 -37.83 -1.61
CA LEU A 445 -32.52 -37.40 -2.17
C LEU A 445 -31.82 -36.55 -1.10
N GLN A 446 -30.59 -36.93 -0.73
CA GLN A 446 -29.70 -36.08 0.05
C GLN A 446 -28.90 -35.21 -0.91
N VAL A 447 -28.79 -33.93 -0.59
CA VAL A 447 -27.89 -33.03 -1.29
C VAL A 447 -26.57 -33.02 -0.52
N GLY A 448 -25.49 -33.48 -1.16
CA GLY A 448 -24.15 -33.32 -0.58
C GLY A 448 -23.81 -31.84 -0.48
N SER A 449 -22.97 -31.46 0.49
CA SER A 449 -22.43 -30.09 0.52
C SER A 449 -21.73 -29.82 -0.81
N VAL A 450 -22.21 -28.81 -1.55
CA VAL A 450 -21.52 -28.35 -2.76
C VAL A 450 -20.10 -28.01 -2.37
N ALA A 451 -19.14 -28.34 -3.24
CA ALA A 451 -17.76 -27.89 -3.08
C ALA A 451 -17.79 -26.37 -2.84
N ALA A 452 -17.50 -25.97 -1.60
CA ALA A 452 -17.62 -24.59 -1.21
C ALA A 452 -16.65 -23.78 -2.07
N ARG A 453 -17.15 -22.74 -2.75
CA ARG A 453 -16.31 -21.56 -2.92
C ARG A 453 -16.23 -20.94 -1.52
N THR A 454 -15.33 -21.51 -0.71
CA THR A 454 -14.78 -20.82 0.45
C THR A 454 -14.35 -19.43 -0.01
N LEU A 455 -14.33 -18.47 0.90
CA LEU A 455 -13.48 -17.31 0.69
C LEU A 455 -12.09 -17.86 0.35
N ALA A 456 -11.61 -17.64 -0.87
CA ALA A 456 -10.22 -17.95 -1.17
C ALA A 456 -9.37 -17.18 -0.15
N ASP A 457 -8.30 -17.81 0.36
CA ASP A 457 -7.61 -17.39 1.58
C ASP A 457 -6.83 -16.08 1.42
N HIS A 458 -7.56 -14.97 1.31
CA HIS A 458 -7.06 -13.61 1.15
C HIS A 458 -6.57 -13.01 2.48
N TYR A 459 -6.28 -13.86 3.47
CA TYR A 459 -5.52 -13.54 4.68
C TYR A 459 -4.03 -13.86 4.54
N LYS A 460 -3.57 -14.19 3.32
CA LYS A 460 -2.17 -14.03 2.97
C LYS A 460 -1.77 -12.56 3.16
N PHE A 461 -0.73 -12.34 3.96
CA PHE A 461 -0.11 -11.03 4.15
C PHE A 461 0.41 -10.49 2.80
N ALA A 462 0.58 -9.17 2.74
CA ALA A 462 1.24 -8.51 1.61
C ALA A 462 2.74 -8.92 1.63
N GLY A 463 3.05 -9.96 0.86
CA GLY A 463 4.17 -10.88 1.11
C GLY A 463 3.94 -12.29 0.56
N ASP A 464 2.74 -12.61 0.04
CA ASP A 464 2.63 -13.64 -1.01
C ASP A 464 3.33 -13.10 -2.26
N ILE A 465 4.62 -13.42 -2.38
CA ILE A 465 5.51 -12.93 -3.44
C ILE A 465 4.87 -13.26 -4.79
N VAL A 466 4.39 -12.22 -5.49
CA VAL A 466 4.00 -12.34 -6.90
C VAL A 466 5.22 -12.86 -7.62
N SER A 467 5.14 -14.05 -8.22
CA SER A 467 6.34 -14.65 -8.80
C SER A 467 6.85 -13.72 -9.90
N PRO A 468 8.17 -13.51 -10.04
CA PRO A 468 8.72 -12.82 -11.21
C PRO A 468 8.32 -13.47 -12.54
N ARG A 469 7.81 -14.72 -12.51
CA ARG A 469 7.21 -15.44 -13.65
C ARG A 469 5.78 -14.99 -13.98
N ASP A 470 5.05 -14.45 -13.01
CA ASP A 470 3.68 -13.94 -13.18
C ASP A 470 3.67 -12.48 -13.67
N ILE A 471 4.78 -11.75 -13.52
CA ILE A 471 4.95 -10.36 -13.99
C ILE A 471 5.52 -10.37 -15.42
N THR A 472 4.65 -10.52 -16.42
CA THR A 472 5.09 -10.49 -17.83
C THR A 472 5.35 -9.07 -18.34
N TRP A 473 4.73 -8.06 -17.70
CA TRP A 473 4.79 -6.65 -18.10
C TRP A 473 6.09 -5.92 -17.74
N ASN A 474 6.96 -6.47 -16.88
CA ASN A 474 8.24 -5.87 -16.49
C ASN A 474 9.46 -6.63 -17.03
N SER A 475 9.44 -6.96 -18.33
CA SER A 475 10.39 -7.87 -18.96
C SER A 475 11.53 -7.19 -19.75
N ALA A 476 11.45 -5.89 -20.01
CA ALA A 476 12.45 -5.11 -20.75
C ALA A 476 12.45 -3.63 -20.35
N HIS A 477 13.58 -2.93 -20.52
CA HIS A 477 13.72 -1.47 -20.31
C HIS A 477 12.81 -0.64 -21.23
N TYR A 478 12.60 -1.12 -22.46
CA TYR A 478 11.61 -0.62 -23.39
C TYR A 478 10.58 -1.73 -23.64
N PRO A 479 9.52 -1.81 -22.82
CA PRO A 479 8.48 -2.81 -23.00
C PRO A 479 7.49 -2.34 -24.08
N ILE A 480 6.63 -3.25 -24.54
CA ILE A 480 5.62 -2.94 -25.59
C ILE A 480 4.64 -1.83 -25.17
N MET A 481 4.04 -1.14 -26.13
CA MET A 481 3.24 0.08 -25.93
C MET A 481 2.17 -0.07 -24.84
N GLY A 482 1.42 -1.17 -24.85
CA GLY A 482 0.40 -1.44 -23.82
C GLY A 482 0.97 -1.60 -22.40
N ALA A 483 2.23 -2.00 -22.25
CA ALA A 483 2.94 -2.00 -20.98
C ALA A 483 3.49 -0.61 -20.62
N ARG A 484 3.95 0.18 -21.60
CA ARG A 484 4.31 1.60 -21.39
C ARG A 484 3.11 2.41 -20.90
N LEU A 485 1.93 2.18 -21.48
CA LEU A 485 0.66 2.77 -21.05
C LEU A 485 0.19 2.25 -19.68
N LEU A 486 0.34 0.95 -19.39
CA LEU A 486 0.07 0.40 -18.05
C LEU A 486 0.95 1.09 -16.98
N ALA A 487 2.20 1.45 -17.29
CA ALA A 487 3.05 2.18 -16.35
C ALA A 487 2.49 3.56 -16.01
N ALA A 488 2.03 4.31 -17.03
CA ALA A 488 1.36 5.58 -16.82
C ALA A 488 0.09 5.41 -15.96
N PHE A 489 -0.69 4.35 -16.20
CA PHE A 489 -1.90 4.03 -15.42
C PHE A 489 -1.57 3.67 -13.97
N LYS A 490 -0.54 2.84 -13.73
CA LYS A 490 -0.08 2.45 -12.40
C LYS A 490 0.47 3.64 -11.61
N MET A 491 1.30 4.47 -12.23
CA MET A 491 1.81 5.70 -11.63
C MET A 491 0.66 6.65 -11.28
N TRP A 492 -0.26 6.90 -12.21
CA TRP A 492 -1.42 7.76 -11.99
C TRP A 492 -2.35 7.24 -10.89
N GLY A 493 -2.81 5.99 -10.97
CA GLY A 493 -3.76 5.41 -10.01
C GLY A 493 -3.21 5.36 -8.59
N THR A 494 -1.98 4.84 -8.42
CA THR A 494 -1.33 4.80 -7.10
C THR A 494 -1.11 6.20 -6.52
N LEU A 495 -0.68 7.18 -7.33
CA LEU A 495 -0.53 8.58 -6.89
C LEU A 495 -1.87 9.32 -6.73
N ARG A 496 -2.97 8.89 -7.38
CA ARG A 496 -4.32 9.44 -7.22
C ARG A 496 -4.97 8.96 -5.93
N ALA A 497 -4.77 7.69 -5.58
CA ALA A 497 -5.38 7.05 -4.42
C ALA A 497 -4.57 7.22 -3.13
N PHE A 498 -3.24 7.09 -3.17
CA PHE A 498 -2.41 6.89 -1.97
C PHE A 498 -1.36 7.96 -1.67
N HIS A 499 -0.98 8.83 -2.62
CA HIS A 499 -0.06 9.92 -2.30
C HIS A 499 -0.71 10.92 -1.33
N ALA A 500 -0.05 11.15 -0.21
CA ALA A 500 -0.54 11.92 0.91
C ALA A 500 -1.04 13.32 0.51
N TYR A 501 -0.24 14.03 -0.27
CA TYR A 501 -0.34 15.47 -0.49
C TYR A 501 -1.05 15.85 -1.80
N ASN A 502 -2.08 15.10 -2.20
CA ASN A 502 -2.80 15.34 -3.45
C ASN A 502 -3.44 16.73 -3.55
N GLU A 503 -3.86 17.33 -2.43
CA GLU A 503 -4.39 18.70 -2.38
C GLU A 503 -3.30 19.79 -2.33
N LEU A 504 -2.01 19.43 -2.32
CA LEU A 504 -0.87 20.37 -2.31
C LEU A 504 -0.10 20.40 -3.64
N ARG A 505 -0.62 19.80 -4.72
CA ARG A 505 0.01 19.80 -6.05
C ARG A 505 -0.22 21.11 -6.81
N ASP A 506 0.73 21.46 -7.69
CA ASP A 506 0.61 22.60 -8.60
C ASP A 506 -0.09 22.22 -9.92
N GLU A 507 0.06 20.98 -10.38
CA GLU A 507 -0.66 20.39 -11.53
C GLU A 507 -1.65 19.33 -11.05
N ASN A 508 -2.82 19.27 -11.67
CA ASN A 508 -3.79 18.20 -11.45
C ASN A 508 -3.26 16.89 -12.06
N ILE A 509 -3.39 15.79 -11.31
CA ILE A 509 -2.85 14.49 -11.72
C ILE A 509 -3.52 13.93 -13.00
N ASP A 510 -4.78 14.30 -13.25
CA ASP A 510 -5.50 13.88 -14.46
C ASP A 510 -4.98 14.60 -15.71
N ASP A 511 -4.66 15.88 -15.57
CA ASP A 511 -4.06 16.69 -16.63
C ASP A 511 -2.61 16.24 -16.89
N ALA A 512 -1.87 15.87 -15.84
CA ALA A 512 -0.54 15.26 -15.96
C ALA A 512 -0.58 13.91 -16.72
N LEU A 513 -1.60 13.06 -16.50
CA LEU A 513 -1.77 11.81 -17.26
C LEU A 513 -2.07 12.10 -18.73
N PHE A 514 -3.04 12.98 -18.99
CA PHE A 514 -3.41 13.41 -20.32
C PHE A 514 -2.20 13.99 -21.10
N ARG A 515 -1.35 14.76 -20.41
CA ARG A 515 -0.12 15.36 -20.95
C ARG A 515 0.96 14.33 -21.31
N ILE A 516 1.08 13.20 -20.59
CA ILE A 516 2.12 12.20 -20.89
C ILE A 516 1.71 11.10 -21.85
N ILE A 517 0.41 10.73 -21.93
CA ILE A 517 -0.05 9.64 -22.82
C ILE A 517 0.51 9.79 -24.25
N PRO A 518 0.42 10.96 -24.93
CA PRO A 518 0.96 11.09 -26.29
C PRO A 518 2.47 10.88 -26.41
N ARG A 519 3.23 11.18 -25.35
CA ARG A 519 4.69 11.00 -25.32
C ARG A 519 5.08 9.57 -24.97
N VAL A 520 4.24 8.85 -24.24
CA VAL A 520 4.39 7.41 -23.95
C VAL A 520 4.07 6.56 -25.19
N GLU A 521 3.11 7.00 -26.03
CA GLU A 521 2.82 6.41 -27.34
C GLU A 521 3.91 6.71 -28.37
N ALA A 522 4.30 7.98 -28.53
CA ALA A 522 5.30 8.42 -29.51
C ALA A 522 6.76 8.08 -29.12
N ALA A 523 7.00 7.54 -27.92
CA ALA A 523 8.31 7.04 -27.53
C ALA A 523 8.77 5.90 -28.45
N THR A 524 10.03 5.98 -28.88
CA THR A 524 10.68 5.03 -29.80
C THR A 524 11.66 4.08 -29.10
N ASP A 525 11.97 4.35 -27.83
CA ASP A 525 13.07 3.74 -27.10
C ASP A 525 12.86 3.89 -25.58
N ALA A 526 13.71 3.22 -24.79
CA ALA A 526 13.62 3.23 -23.33
C ALA A 526 13.76 4.65 -22.72
N TYR A 527 14.55 5.52 -23.34
CA TYR A 527 14.85 6.85 -22.82
C TYR A 527 13.69 7.83 -23.03
N SER A 528 13.20 7.95 -24.27
CA SER A 528 12.05 8.80 -24.60
C SER A 528 10.81 8.41 -23.77
N TYR A 529 10.59 7.11 -23.58
CA TYR A 529 9.57 6.56 -22.67
C TYR A 529 9.80 6.97 -21.21
N ALA A 530 10.99 6.69 -20.65
CA ALA A 530 11.26 6.97 -19.24
C ALA A 530 11.27 8.48 -18.93
N SER A 531 11.69 9.33 -19.88
CA SER A 531 11.58 10.78 -19.77
C SER A 531 10.13 11.27 -19.76
N ALA A 532 9.25 10.69 -20.59
CA ALA A 532 7.82 11.02 -20.54
C ALA A 532 7.21 10.68 -19.17
N MET A 533 7.63 9.56 -18.57
CA MET A 533 7.20 9.17 -17.22
C MET A 533 7.77 10.08 -16.12
N LEU A 534 9.03 10.51 -16.24
CA LEU A 534 9.68 11.40 -15.27
C LEU A 534 9.05 12.80 -15.25
N ASP A 535 8.62 13.31 -16.40
CA ASP A 535 7.92 14.59 -16.54
C ASP A 535 6.49 14.60 -15.92
N PHE A 536 5.98 13.45 -15.47
CA PHE A 536 4.80 13.36 -14.60
C PHE A 536 5.24 13.37 -13.13
N ALA A 537 6.19 12.50 -12.75
CA ALA A 537 6.66 12.38 -11.37
C ALA A 537 7.15 13.73 -10.82
N SER A 538 7.91 14.48 -11.63
CA SER A 538 8.46 15.80 -11.26
C SER A 538 7.43 16.93 -11.13
N ALA A 539 6.20 16.73 -11.63
CA ALA A 539 5.12 17.72 -11.53
C ALA A 539 4.31 17.64 -10.22
N THR A 540 4.61 16.66 -9.35
CA THR A 540 3.89 16.44 -8.10
C THR A 540 4.21 17.42 -6.96
N SER A 541 5.29 18.20 -7.09
CA SER A 541 5.79 19.15 -6.07
C SER A 541 5.96 18.54 -4.66
N ASP A 542 6.45 17.30 -4.61
CA ASP A 542 6.90 16.59 -3.41
C ASP A 542 8.30 16.02 -3.66
N ALA A 543 9.31 16.44 -2.89
CA ALA A 543 10.68 15.93 -3.04
C ALA A 543 10.83 14.42 -2.77
N GLN A 544 9.85 13.76 -2.13
CA GLN A 544 9.83 12.31 -1.96
C GLN A 544 9.27 11.54 -3.18
N VAL A 545 8.58 12.22 -4.11
CA VAL A 545 8.18 11.59 -5.38
C VAL A 545 9.40 11.49 -6.29
N ARG A 546 9.91 10.26 -6.46
CA ARG A 546 11.12 9.97 -7.25
C ARG A 546 10.88 8.78 -8.16
N LEU A 547 11.23 8.93 -9.44
CA LEU A 547 11.15 7.87 -10.42
C LEU A 547 12.57 7.43 -10.79
N ASN A 548 12.92 6.17 -10.51
CA ASN A 548 14.26 5.64 -10.72
C ASN A 548 14.22 4.44 -11.68
N SER A 549 15.18 4.36 -12.60
CA SER A 549 15.54 3.16 -13.37
C SER A 549 16.99 3.29 -13.84
N PRO A 550 17.66 2.19 -14.24
CA PRO A 550 19.00 2.27 -14.85
C PRO A 550 19.03 3.15 -16.10
N THR A 551 17.91 3.23 -16.84
CA THR A 551 17.77 4.10 -18.02
C THR A 551 17.74 5.58 -17.64
N LEU A 552 17.02 5.95 -16.57
CA LEU A 552 17.01 7.33 -16.06
C LEU A 552 18.33 7.70 -15.41
N GLU A 553 18.99 6.77 -14.72
CA GLU A 553 20.31 6.99 -14.14
C GLU A 553 21.36 7.27 -15.23
N GLN A 554 21.35 6.51 -16.33
CA GLN A 554 22.20 6.78 -17.50
C GLN A 554 21.94 8.15 -18.13
N HIS A 555 20.68 8.58 -18.22
CA HIS A 555 20.31 9.90 -18.78
C HIS A 555 20.67 11.08 -17.88
N ILE A 556 20.29 11.02 -16.60
CA ILE A 556 20.56 12.07 -15.60
C ILE A 556 22.06 12.16 -15.31
N GLY A 557 22.76 11.02 -15.35
CA GLY A 557 24.21 10.91 -15.26
C GLY A 557 24.65 9.83 -14.28
N ALA A 558 25.13 8.72 -14.82
CA ALA A 558 25.70 7.59 -14.06
C ALA A 558 27.19 7.80 -13.71
N ALA A 559 27.76 8.94 -14.10
CA ALA A 559 29.11 9.39 -13.76
C ALA A 559 29.06 10.81 -13.19
N ALA A 560 30.10 11.21 -12.45
CA ALA A 560 30.18 12.55 -11.87
C ALA A 560 31.61 13.10 -11.87
N ALA A 561 31.72 14.43 -11.89
CA ALA A 561 32.96 15.13 -11.62
C ALA A 561 33.23 15.11 -10.10
N PRO A 562 34.49 15.04 -9.64
CA PRO A 562 34.82 14.82 -8.24
C PRO A 562 34.80 16.13 -7.41
N PHE A 563 33.65 16.80 -7.39
CA PHE A 563 33.40 18.00 -6.58
C PHE A 563 31.94 18.04 -6.08
N ALA A 564 31.70 18.86 -5.06
CA ALA A 564 30.37 19.18 -4.55
C ALA A 564 30.12 20.68 -4.61
N ALA A 565 28.86 21.07 -4.75
CA ALA A 565 28.42 22.46 -4.77
C ALA A 565 27.17 22.68 -3.91
N ARG A 566 26.94 23.92 -3.46
CA ARG A 566 25.71 24.34 -2.79
C ARG A 566 25.25 25.71 -3.27
N TRP A 567 23.97 26.01 -3.06
CA TRP A 567 23.38 27.30 -3.41
C TRP A 567 23.53 28.28 -2.25
N ILE A 568 24.60 29.09 -2.29
CA ILE A 568 25.04 29.96 -1.21
C ILE A 568 25.04 31.41 -1.71
N GLU A 569 24.48 32.34 -0.93
CA GLU A 569 24.36 33.77 -1.29
C GLU A 569 23.73 34.01 -2.68
N GLY A 570 22.81 33.12 -3.11
CA GLY A 570 22.14 33.18 -4.41
C GLY A 570 22.99 32.69 -5.60
N ARG A 571 24.08 31.97 -5.35
CA ARG A 571 25.08 31.51 -6.34
C ARG A 571 25.34 30.01 -6.17
N ALA A 572 25.63 29.31 -7.26
CA ALA A 572 26.14 27.94 -7.19
C ALA A 572 27.63 27.97 -6.83
N ILE A 573 28.00 27.55 -5.61
CA ILE A 573 29.35 27.66 -5.07
C ILE A 573 29.96 26.26 -4.88
N VAL A 574 31.19 26.05 -5.35
CA VAL A 574 31.97 24.82 -5.09
C VAL A 574 32.29 24.75 -3.59
N THR A 575 31.74 23.75 -2.89
CA THR A 575 31.97 23.56 -1.44
C THR A 575 33.04 22.53 -1.13
N ARG A 576 33.22 21.51 -1.99
CA ARG A 576 34.34 20.56 -1.90
C ARG A 576 34.86 20.15 -3.26
N ILE A 577 36.13 19.75 -3.27
CA ILE A 577 36.84 19.15 -4.40
C ILE A 577 37.60 17.93 -3.88
N ALA A 578 37.71 16.86 -4.67
CA ALA A 578 38.58 15.74 -4.35
C ALA A 578 39.99 15.96 -4.91
N PRO A 579 41.01 15.19 -4.49
CA PRO A 579 42.40 15.38 -4.94
C PRO A 579 42.62 15.27 -6.46
N ASN A 580 41.73 14.60 -7.21
CA ASN A 580 41.77 14.50 -8.67
C ASN A 580 40.98 15.60 -9.42
N ALA A 581 40.34 16.54 -8.72
CA ALA A 581 39.53 17.62 -9.30
C ALA A 581 40.37 18.82 -9.79
N ALA A 582 41.36 18.56 -10.65
CA ALA A 582 42.31 19.56 -11.10
C ALA A 582 41.64 20.80 -11.75
N GLY A 583 42.03 22.00 -11.33
CA GLY A 583 41.61 23.27 -11.92
C GLY A 583 40.41 23.96 -11.25
N LEU A 584 39.69 23.31 -10.34
CA LEU A 584 38.72 23.95 -9.44
C LEU A 584 39.36 24.41 -8.13
N VAL A 585 38.77 25.43 -7.50
CA VAL A 585 39.07 25.84 -6.12
C VAL A 585 37.77 25.92 -5.31
N VAL A 586 37.84 25.56 -4.02
CA VAL A 586 36.70 25.70 -3.10
C VAL A 586 36.34 27.19 -2.91
N GLY A 587 35.05 27.50 -2.94
CA GLY A 587 34.52 28.86 -2.86
C GLY A 587 34.47 29.61 -4.19
N GLU A 588 34.67 28.95 -5.32
CA GLU A 588 34.41 29.51 -6.65
C GLU A 588 32.93 29.35 -7.05
N GLU A 589 32.43 30.28 -7.86
CA GLU A 589 31.06 30.24 -8.39
C GLU A 589 31.01 29.50 -9.73
N ILE A 590 30.13 28.51 -9.86
CA ILE A 590 29.81 27.83 -11.13
C ILE A 590 28.77 28.68 -11.88
N THR A 591 29.23 29.43 -12.87
CA THR A 591 28.41 30.33 -13.70
C THR A 591 27.73 29.63 -14.87
N ALA A 592 28.27 28.50 -15.34
CA ALA A 592 27.67 27.64 -16.35
C ALA A 592 28.18 26.19 -16.21
N ALA A 593 27.35 25.22 -16.60
CA ALA A 593 27.66 23.79 -16.67
C ALA A 593 27.06 23.20 -17.95
N ASP A 594 27.79 22.30 -18.62
CA ASP A 594 27.35 21.60 -19.84
C ASP A 594 26.81 22.53 -20.95
N GLY A 595 27.40 23.72 -21.07
CA GLY A 595 26.99 24.76 -22.03
C GLY A 595 25.85 25.66 -21.57
N TYR A 596 25.10 25.30 -20.52
CA TYR A 596 24.01 26.10 -19.97
C TYR A 596 24.52 27.11 -18.94
N PRO A 597 24.24 28.43 -19.08
CA PRO A 597 24.36 29.39 -17.99
C PRO A 597 23.51 28.94 -16.79
N MET A 598 23.96 29.19 -15.56
CA MET A 598 23.38 28.56 -14.35
C MET A 598 21.86 28.77 -14.20
N ALA A 599 21.33 29.94 -14.55
CA ALA A 599 19.88 30.19 -14.54
C ALA A 599 19.10 29.34 -15.57
N ALA A 600 19.69 29.09 -16.75
CA ALA A 600 19.14 28.18 -17.73
C ALA A 600 19.29 26.72 -17.29
N TYR A 601 20.42 26.35 -16.67
CA TYR A 601 20.66 25.02 -16.11
C TYR A 601 19.56 24.66 -15.09
N VAL A 602 19.31 25.53 -14.10
CA VAL A 602 18.25 25.33 -13.09
C VAL A 602 16.86 25.15 -13.73
N ASN A 603 16.50 25.99 -14.70
CA ASN A 603 15.17 25.90 -15.32
C ASN A 603 15.02 24.69 -16.27
N GLU A 604 16.07 24.29 -16.98
CA GLU A 604 16.07 23.13 -17.88
C GLU A 604 16.03 21.81 -17.09
N HIS A 605 16.82 21.72 -16.01
CA HIS A 605 16.98 20.50 -15.22
C HIS A 605 15.86 20.28 -14.19
N ARG A 606 14.97 21.27 -13.99
CA ARG A 606 13.79 21.16 -13.09
C ARG A 606 12.89 19.95 -13.37
N ARG A 607 12.91 19.41 -14.60
CA ARG A 607 12.09 18.25 -14.99
C ARG A 607 12.61 16.92 -14.44
N TYR A 608 13.86 16.87 -13.97
CA TYR A 608 14.49 15.63 -13.52
C TYR A 608 14.22 15.28 -12.05
N SER A 609 13.59 16.17 -11.28
CA SER A 609 13.17 15.88 -9.90
C SER A 609 12.00 16.74 -9.45
N ALA A 610 11.08 16.15 -8.70
CA ALA A 610 10.11 16.88 -7.91
C ALA A 610 10.81 17.59 -6.73
N ALA A 611 10.27 18.73 -6.29
CA ALA A 611 10.77 19.42 -5.12
C ALA A 611 9.61 20.14 -4.41
N SER A 612 9.58 20.05 -3.08
CA SER A 612 8.51 20.61 -2.24
C SER A 612 8.51 22.15 -2.22
N ASN A 613 9.69 22.76 -2.38
CA ASN A 613 9.95 24.20 -2.38
C ASN A 613 11.23 24.51 -3.17
N ASP A 614 11.57 25.79 -3.27
CA ASP A 614 12.69 26.25 -4.09
C ASP A 614 14.07 25.94 -3.50
N TRP A 615 14.26 25.94 -2.18
CA TRP A 615 15.58 25.60 -1.61
C TRP A 615 15.91 24.12 -1.75
N THR A 616 14.93 23.23 -1.61
CA THR A 616 15.08 21.80 -1.96
C THR A 616 15.32 21.62 -3.47
N ARG A 617 14.68 22.43 -4.32
CA ARG A 617 14.95 22.43 -5.78
C ARG A 617 16.38 22.87 -6.10
N PHE A 618 16.87 23.94 -5.46
CA PHE A 618 18.25 24.38 -5.60
C PHE A 618 19.23 23.32 -5.11
N ARG A 619 19.04 22.74 -3.92
CA ARG A 619 19.83 21.62 -3.38
C ARG A 619 19.99 20.51 -4.41
N THR A 620 18.88 19.94 -4.88
CA THR A 620 18.91 18.82 -5.82
C THR A 620 19.39 19.21 -7.22
N THR A 621 19.30 20.49 -7.61
CA THR A 621 20.03 20.99 -8.79
C THR A 621 21.54 20.99 -8.57
N MET A 622 22.04 21.37 -7.38
CA MET A 622 23.48 21.34 -7.08
C MET A 622 24.03 19.91 -6.99
N GLU A 623 23.24 18.97 -6.46
CA GLU A 623 23.52 17.52 -6.47
C GLU A 623 23.62 16.97 -7.91
N MET A 624 22.98 17.62 -8.89
CA MET A 624 23.02 17.25 -10.30
C MET A 624 24.18 17.88 -11.09
N ILE A 625 24.64 19.10 -10.78
CA ILE A 625 25.72 19.79 -11.52
C ILE A 625 26.97 18.90 -11.81
N PRO A 626 27.55 18.17 -10.84
CA PRO A 626 28.72 17.34 -11.14
C PRO A 626 28.37 16.11 -11.99
N ARG A 627 27.11 15.65 -12.01
CA ARG A 627 26.67 14.42 -12.69
C ARG A 627 26.54 14.61 -14.20
N GLY A 628 26.67 13.52 -14.94
CA GLY A 628 26.40 13.46 -16.38
C GLY A 628 26.86 12.13 -17.00
N ALA A 629 27.01 12.10 -18.32
CA ALA A 629 27.67 11.00 -19.00
C ALA A 629 29.16 10.89 -18.59
N ALA A 630 29.72 9.69 -18.68
CA ALA A 630 31.16 9.48 -18.47
C ALA A 630 31.97 10.11 -19.62
N GLY A 631 33.11 10.70 -19.30
CA GLY A 631 33.92 11.47 -20.25
C GLY A 631 34.40 12.79 -19.63
N THR A 632 34.50 13.86 -20.43
CA THR A 632 34.87 15.20 -19.91
C THR A 632 33.69 16.16 -19.94
N ALA A 633 33.61 17.01 -18.93
CA ALA A 633 32.57 18.03 -18.74
C ALA A 633 33.22 19.40 -18.55
N THR A 634 32.62 20.46 -19.09
CA THR A 634 33.17 21.82 -18.99
C THR A 634 32.26 22.72 -18.16
N TYR A 635 32.87 23.39 -17.18
CA TYR A 635 32.24 24.32 -16.26
C TYR A 635 32.87 25.70 -16.42
N ARG A 636 32.07 26.77 -16.46
CA ARG A 636 32.59 28.14 -16.34
C ARG A 636 32.58 28.54 -14.87
N VAL A 637 33.74 28.83 -14.30
CA VAL A 637 33.88 29.23 -12.90
C VAL A 637 34.38 30.66 -12.76
N ARG A 638 33.91 31.34 -11.70
CA ARG A 638 34.27 32.73 -11.35
C ARG A 638 34.94 32.76 -9.97
N ASP A 639 36.13 33.38 -9.92
CA ASP A 639 36.96 33.45 -8.71
C ASP A 639 36.50 34.54 -7.70
N ALA A 640 37.29 34.75 -6.65
CA ALA A 640 37.05 35.82 -5.67
C ALA A 640 37.19 37.25 -6.21
N ASN A 641 37.85 37.42 -7.37
CA ASN A 641 38.17 38.70 -8.02
C ASN A 641 37.28 38.95 -9.25
N ASN A 642 36.17 38.21 -9.39
CA ASN A 642 35.27 38.20 -10.55
C ASN A 642 35.93 37.80 -11.90
N ARG A 643 37.07 37.10 -11.87
CA ARG A 643 37.71 36.54 -13.06
C ARG A 643 37.05 35.22 -13.43
N GLU A 644 36.56 35.11 -14.65
CA GLU A 644 35.99 33.87 -15.19
C GLU A 644 37.02 33.05 -15.97
N ARG A 645 36.93 31.72 -15.85
CA ARG A 645 37.62 30.75 -16.70
C ARG A 645 36.74 29.54 -16.98
N SER A 646 37.04 28.81 -18.05
CA SER A 646 36.50 27.46 -18.25
C SER A 646 37.44 26.43 -17.62
N VAL A 647 36.88 25.42 -16.96
CA VAL A 647 37.59 24.26 -16.42
C VAL A 647 36.93 23.01 -16.97
N THR A 648 37.74 22.10 -17.52
CA THR A 648 37.28 20.81 -18.04
C THR A 648 37.71 19.71 -17.08
N ILE A 649 36.77 18.87 -16.65
CA ILE A 649 36.93 17.90 -15.57
C ILE A 649 36.39 16.54 -16.03
N GLU A 650 37.02 15.46 -15.62
CA GLU A 650 36.58 14.10 -15.93
C GLU A 650 35.38 13.68 -15.05
N ARG A 651 34.32 13.19 -15.72
CA ARG A 651 33.19 12.50 -15.09
C ARG A 651 33.44 11.00 -15.14
N THR A 652 33.50 10.34 -13.98
CA THR A 652 33.64 8.86 -13.88
C THR A 652 32.59 8.25 -12.97
N VAL A 653 32.35 6.94 -13.10
CA VAL A 653 31.43 6.18 -12.24
C VAL A 653 31.98 6.07 -10.81
N ASP A 654 33.30 5.98 -10.65
CA ASP A 654 33.92 5.89 -9.32
C ASP A 654 33.93 7.24 -8.60
N ASN A 655 34.05 8.35 -9.33
CA ASN A 655 33.79 9.69 -8.79
C ASN A 655 32.33 9.84 -8.33
N PHE A 656 31.35 9.29 -9.07
CA PHE A 656 29.93 9.27 -8.65
C PHE A 656 29.68 8.45 -7.39
N ARG A 657 30.50 7.41 -7.14
CA ARG A 657 30.50 6.60 -5.91
C ARG A 657 31.33 7.21 -4.77
N SER A 658 32.04 8.32 -5.00
CA SER A 658 32.96 8.91 -4.03
C SER A 658 32.26 9.83 -3.02
N SER A 659 32.75 9.88 -1.78
CA SER A 659 32.13 10.60 -0.66
C SER A 659 32.31 12.13 -0.66
N VAL A 660 32.59 12.73 -1.82
CA VAL A 660 32.90 14.16 -1.98
C VAL A 660 31.68 15.06 -1.69
N THR A 661 30.48 14.48 -1.70
CA THR A 661 29.18 15.15 -1.50
C THR A 661 28.90 15.68 -0.10
N ASP A 662 29.58 15.17 0.95
CA ASP A 662 29.43 15.68 2.32
C ASP A 662 30.37 16.87 2.54
N ASP A 663 29.83 18.10 2.58
CA ASP A 663 30.61 19.33 2.76
C ASP A 663 31.06 19.61 4.20
N ARG A 664 30.42 18.96 5.19
CA ARG A 664 30.57 19.25 6.61
C ARG A 664 32.02 19.03 7.06
N SER A 665 32.63 20.08 7.62
CA SER A 665 34.09 20.20 7.84
C SER A 665 34.68 19.01 8.62
N GLU A 666 34.01 18.61 9.70
CA GLU A 666 34.39 17.46 10.52
C GLU A 666 34.08 16.12 9.82
N SER A 667 34.96 15.13 9.96
CA SER A 667 34.65 13.70 9.73
C SER A 667 34.28 12.95 11.02
N VAL A 668 34.35 13.63 12.17
CA VAL A 668 34.22 13.04 13.50
C VAL A 668 32.76 12.96 13.92
N VAL A 669 32.32 11.75 14.30
CA VAL A 669 30.93 11.47 14.70
C VAL A 669 30.58 12.03 16.09
N VAL A 670 31.52 11.91 17.04
CA VAL A 670 31.37 12.35 18.43
C VAL A 670 32.59 13.17 18.82
N LYS A 671 32.41 14.46 19.16
CA LYS A 671 33.50 15.42 19.38
C LYS A 671 33.21 16.30 20.60
N ASP A 672 34.23 16.56 21.41
CA ASP A 672 34.20 17.68 22.36
C ASP A 672 34.71 18.94 21.63
N LEU A 673 33.98 20.04 21.75
CA LEU A 673 34.35 21.32 21.13
C LEU A 673 35.17 22.14 22.14
N ASP A 674 36.06 23.00 21.66
CA ASP A 674 36.93 23.85 22.52
C ASP A 674 36.14 24.79 23.49
N SER A 675 34.83 24.89 23.31
CA SER A 675 33.89 25.53 24.24
C SER A 675 33.44 24.67 25.42
N GLY A 676 33.86 23.40 25.52
CA GLY A 676 33.35 22.41 26.48
C GLY A 676 31.92 21.94 26.17
N PHE A 677 31.51 21.99 24.90
CA PHE A 677 30.20 21.53 24.44
C PHE A 677 30.35 20.24 23.64
N GLY A 678 29.48 19.26 23.89
CA GLY A 678 29.45 18.06 23.08
C GLY A 678 28.93 18.33 21.67
N TYR A 679 29.42 17.57 20.70
CA TYR A 679 28.92 17.53 19.32
C TYR A 679 28.68 16.07 18.90
N LEU A 680 27.54 15.82 18.26
CA LEU A 680 27.14 14.53 17.72
C LEU A 680 26.56 14.69 16.30
N ASP A 681 27.17 14.04 15.33
CA ASP A 681 26.67 13.95 13.95
C ASP A 681 25.67 12.80 13.81
N LEU A 682 24.38 13.14 13.67
CA LEU A 682 23.32 12.13 13.62
C LEU A 682 23.31 11.31 12.32
N ALA A 683 23.88 11.83 11.23
CA ALA A 683 23.87 11.16 9.92
C ALA A 683 24.86 10.00 9.87
N ARG A 684 26.01 10.18 10.53
CA ARG A 684 27.12 9.22 10.58
C ARG A 684 27.16 8.41 11.89
N ALA A 685 26.27 8.68 12.84
CA ALA A 685 26.20 7.99 14.13
C ALA A 685 25.52 6.62 14.09
N THR A 686 26.15 5.64 14.73
CA THR A 686 25.48 4.42 15.19
C THR A 686 24.72 4.66 16.49
N VAL A 687 23.85 3.73 16.89
CA VAL A 687 23.24 3.73 18.24
C VAL A 687 24.32 3.75 19.34
N THR A 688 25.45 3.07 19.12
CA THR A 688 26.57 3.04 20.07
C THR A 688 27.25 4.41 20.20
N ASP A 689 27.32 5.20 19.13
CA ASP A 689 27.84 6.57 19.15
C ASP A 689 26.90 7.54 19.87
N VAL A 690 25.59 7.42 19.65
CA VAL A 690 24.56 8.17 20.40
C VAL A 690 24.69 7.88 21.89
N GLU A 691 24.72 6.61 22.27
CA GLU A 691 24.89 6.23 23.68
C GLU A 691 26.22 6.67 24.27
N ARG A 692 27.29 6.68 23.46
CA ARG A 692 28.62 7.18 23.85
C ARG A 692 28.58 8.68 24.13
N ALA A 693 28.06 9.49 23.20
CA ALA A 693 27.91 10.93 23.37
C ALA A 693 27.07 11.29 24.61
N PHE A 694 25.96 10.58 24.88
CA PHE A 694 25.15 10.80 26.08
C PHE A 694 25.77 10.28 27.39
N ARG A 695 26.80 9.43 27.35
CA ARG A 695 27.63 9.08 28.52
C ARG A 695 28.72 10.13 28.74
N GLU A 696 29.47 10.46 27.70
CA GLU A 696 30.63 11.37 27.75
C GLU A 696 30.20 12.81 28.05
N PHE A 697 29.21 13.33 27.33
CA PHE A 697 28.69 14.69 27.51
C PHE A 697 27.50 14.77 28.48
N GLY A 698 27.18 13.70 29.20
CA GLY A 698 26.03 13.64 30.12
C GLY A 698 26.05 14.71 31.22
N ALA A 699 27.23 15.25 31.56
CA ALA A 699 27.44 16.34 32.49
C ALA A 699 27.80 17.70 31.84
N SER A 700 27.95 17.78 30.51
CA SER A 700 28.23 19.05 29.82
C SER A 700 27.03 20.00 29.87
N ARG A 701 27.30 21.31 29.84
CA ARG A 701 26.28 22.38 29.83
C ARG A 701 25.47 22.41 28.53
N ALA A 702 26.04 21.94 27.42
CA ALA A 702 25.32 21.86 26.14
C ALA A 702 25.80 20.72 25.22
N LEU A 703 24.88 20.28 24.35
CA LEU A 703 25.09 19.29 23.30
C LEU A 703 24.54 19.84 21.97
N ILE A 704 25.36 19.82 20.92
CA ILE A 704 24.99 20.15 19.54
C ILE A 704 24.76 18.84 18.79
N LEU A 705 23.61 18.73 18.12
CA LEU A 705 23.21 17.58 17.30
C LEU A 705 23.12 18.02 15.85
N ASP A 706 23.95 17.47 14.96
CA ASP A 706 23.91 17.84 13.55
C ASP A 706 22.95 16.95 12.75
N ALA A 707 21.88 17.55 12.21
CA ALA A 707 20.89 16.92 11.35
C ALA A 707 20.89 17.50 9.92
N ARG A 708 21.96 18.19 9.50
CA ARG A 708 22.15 18.78 8.15
C ARG A 708 22.51 17.74 7.08
N ALA A 709 21.70 16.69 6.97
CA ALA A 709 21.89 15.61 6.01
C ALA A 709 20.54 14.99 5.58
N GLY A 710 20.47 14.51 4.34
CA GLY A 710 19.28 13.85 3.79
C GLY A 710 19.21 12.35 4.05
N ALA A 711 20.20 11.77 4.74
CA ALA A 711 20.28 10.35 5.02
C ALA A 711 20.82 10.07 6.43
N VAL A 712 20.37 8.95 7.00
CA VAL A 712 20.94 8.29 8.19
C VAL A 712 21.55 6.97 7.69
N ALA A 713 22.56 6.45 8.39
CA ALA A 713 22.97 5.05 8.17
C ALA A 713 21.75 4.11 8.29
N ALA A 714 21.52 3.29 7.26
CA ALA A 714 20.36 2.41 7.19
C ALA A 714 20.40 1.33 8.28
N VAL A 715 19.23 1.02 8.86
CA VAL A 715 19.03 -0.07 9.81
C VAL A 715 17.67 -0.70 9.53
N ASP A 716 17.62 -2.03 9.49
CA ASP A 716 16.41 -2.80 9.23
C ASP A 716 15.49 -2.81 10.47
N ASP A 717 14.70 -1.75 10.64
CA ASP A 717 13.71 -1.58 11.72
C ASP A 717 12.40 -1.03 11.13
N GLU A 718 11.27 -1.60 11.54
CA GLU A 718 9.92 -1.17 11.14
C GLU A 718 9.53 0.19 11.78
N SER A 719 10.34 0.74 12.69
CA SER A 719 10.08 1.98 13.41
C SER A 719 10.41 3.26 12.60
N ARG A 720 9.48 4.23 12.65
CA ARG A 720 9.44 5.45 11.82
C ARG A 720 10.70 6.31 11.90
N LEU A 721 11.22 6.48 13.13
CA LEU A 721 12.51 7.08 13.39
C LEU A 721 13.56 5.96 13.51
N PRO A 722 14.60 5.92 12.64
CA PRO A 722 15.68 4.95 12.74
C PRO A 722 16.26 4.86 14.15
N PRO A 723 16.74 3.68 14.61
CA PRO A 723 17.21 3.46 15.97
C PRO A 723 18.15 4.53 16.54
N THR A 724 19.11 5.04 15.74
CA THR A 724 20.00 6.16 16.11
C THR A 724 19.19 7.39 16.55
N LEU A 725 18.26 7.86 15.70
CA LEU A 725 17.45 9.06 15.96
C LEU A 725 16.43 8.82 17.09
N ARG A 726 15.83 7.62 17.14
CA ARG A 726 14.89 7.21 18.19
C ARG A 726 15.56 7.21 19.56
N VAL A 727 16.74 6.60 19.70
CA VAL A 727 17.50 6.60 20.96
C VAL A 727 17.97 8.01 21.33
N ALA A 728 18.44 8.80 20.36
CA ALA A 728 18.85 10.18 20.61
C ALA A 728 17.69 11.02 21.16
N LEU A 729 16.51 10.97 20.53
CA LEU A 729 15.31 11.68 20.96
C LEU A 729 14.86 11.24 22.36
N GLN A 730 14.86 9.92 22.65
CA GLN A 730 14.50 9.38 23.97
C GLN A 730 15.38 9.94 25.11
N ARG A 731 16.66 10.27 24.85
CA ARG A 731 17.53 10.91 25.87
C ARG A 731 17.20 12.39 26.12
N LEU A 732 16.35 13.03 25.32
CA LEU A 732 16.01 14.45 25.44
C LEU A 732 14.64 14.72 26.09
N LEU A 733 13.71 13.76 26.05
CA LEU A 733 12.31 13.97 26.43
C LEU A 733 12.14 14.32 27.93
N PRO A 734 11.38 15.37 28.29
CA PRO A 734 11.07 15.74 29.67
C PRO A 734 9.95 14.89 30.30
N SER A 735 9.35 13.97 29.55
CA SER A 735 8.18 13.18 29.97
C SER A 735 8.22 11.77 29.37
N PRO A 736 7.69 10.75 30.06
CA PRO A 736 7.84 9.35 29.66
C PRO A 736 7.02 8.96 28.43
N ARG A 737 6.11 9.84 27.99
CA ARG A 737 5.39 9.79 26.71
C ARG A 737 5.28 11.21 26.17
N ALA A 738 5.44 11.39 24.86
CA ALA A 738 5.22 12.68 24.18
C ALA A 738 4.62 12.46 22.79
N VAL A 739 3.70 13.33 22.38
CA VAL A 739 3.26 13.45 20.98
C VAL A 739 4.33 14.26 20.24
N ILE A 740 4.88 13.69 19.16
CA ILE A 740 5.95 14.30 18.38
C ILE A 740 5.50 14.76 16.98
N GLY A 741 4.37 14.25 16.50
CA GLY A 741 3.75 14.66 15.24
C GLY A 741 2.31 14.16 15.14
N LYS A 742 1.66 14.47 14.04
CA LYS A 742 0.34 13.95 13.65
C LYS A 742 0.41 13.43 12.23
N GLU A 743 0.13 12.14 12.07
CA GLU A 743 0.03 11.52 10.76
C GLU A 743 -1.41 11.44 10.30
N THR A 744 -1.65 11.60 8.99
CA THR A 744 -2.94 11.34 8.36
C THR A 744 -2.76 10.36 7.20
N LEU A 745 -3.46 9.23 7.26
CA LEU A 745 -3.54 8.22 6.21
C LEU A 745 -4.74 8.48 5.30
N ARG A 746 -4.52 8.44 3.99
CA ARG A 746 -5.58 8.41 2.97
C ARG A 746 -6.00 6.97 2.71
N LEU A 747 -7.27 6.66 2.93
CA LEU A 747 -7.82 5.32 2.73
C LEU A 747 -8.93 5.41 1.67
N PRO A 748 -8.67 5.02 0.41
CA PRO A 748 -9.70 5.03 -0.63
C PRO A 748 -10.80 4.02 -0.31
N SER A 749 -12.05 4.49 -0.17
CA SER A 749 -13.20 3.71 0.32
C SER A 749 -14.28 3.46 -0.73
N GLU A 750 -14.35 4.27 -1.80
CA GLU A 750 -15.09 3.99 -3.03
C GLU A 750 -14.28 4.45 -4.27
N PRO A 751 -14.52 3.88 -5.47
CA PRO A 751 -13.86 4.32 -6.70
C PRO A 751 -14.18 5.78 -7.06
N CYS A 752 -13.16 6.63 -7.09
CA CYS A 752 -13.27 8.03 -7.50
C CYS A 752 -12.54 8.27 -8.84
N PRO A 753 -13.18 8.00 -9.99
CA PRO A 753 -12.59 8.20 -11.32
C PRO A 753 -12.37 9.70 -11.66
N PRO A 754 -11.55 10.04 -12.67
CA PRO A 754 -11.35 11.41 -13.17
C PRO A 754 -12.67 12.00 -13.68
N THR A 755 -12.81 13.32 -13.69
CA THR A 755 -14.09 14.02 -13.95
C THR A 755 -14.77 13.60 -15.26
N ALA A 756 -14.00 13.38 -16.35
CA ALA A 756 -14.54 12.90 -17.63
C ALA A 756 -15.18 11.50 -17.55
N SER A 757 -14.81 10.70 -16.54
CA SER A 757 -15.29 9.35 -16.29
C SER A 757 -16.27 9.27 -15.10
N GLN A 758 -16.63 10.40 -14.48
CA GLN A 758 -17.63 10.49 -13.41
C GLN A 758 -19.05 10.57 -13.99
N LEU A 759 -20.03 10.15 -13.18
CA LEU A 759 -21.47 10.33 -13.41
C LEU A 759 -22.05 11.18 -12.28
N PRO A 760 -23.25 11.80 -12.46
CA PRO A 760 -23.88 12.62 -11.41
C PRO A 760 -24.14 11.89 -10.08
N THR A 761 -24.11 10.55 -10.07
CA THR A 761 -24.29 9.70 -8.89
C THR A 761 -22.98 9.04 -8.41
N THR A 762 -21.82 9.41 -8.96
CA THR A 762 -20.52 8.83 -8.55
C THR A 762 -20.09 9.38 -7.19
N ALA A 763 -20.11 8.52 -6.17
CA ALA A 763 -19.62 8.84 -4.84
C ALA A 763 -18.09 8.77 -4.76
N CYS A 764 -17.43 9.94 -4.69
CA CYS A 764 -16.00 10.03 -4.38
C CYS A 764 -15.78 10.10 -2.86
N ALA A 765 -15.45 8.96 -2.24
CA ALA A 765 -15.12 8.86 -0.82
C ALA A 765 -13.63 8.51 -0.62
N ILE A 766 -12.93 9.35 0.15
CA ILE A 766 -11.57 9.11 0.65
C ILE A 766 -11.62 9.30 2.16
N ASP A 767 -11.61 8.21 2.90
CA ASP A 767 -11.56 8.26 4.36
C ASP A 767 -10.16 8.77 4.76
N ARG A 768 -10.12 9.78 5.65
CA ARG A 768 -8.87 10.21 6.30
C ARG A 768 -8.86 9.73 7.74
N ARG A 769 -7.81 9.00 8.14
CA ARG A 769 -7.60 8.61 9.54
C ARG A 769 -6.35 9.31 10.07
N GLN A 770 -6.53 10.11 11.12
CA GLN A 770 -5.45 10.82 11.80
C GLN A 770 -5.02 10.06 13.06
N PHE A 771 -3.73 10.04 13.32
CA PHE A 771 -3.11 9.41 14.48
C PHE A 771 -2.07 10.37 15.08
N ASP A 772 -2.07 10.51 16.41
CA ASP A 772 -0.95 11.14 17.11
C ASP A 772 0.26 10.20 17.03
N ASP A 773 1.41 10.68 16.57
CA ASP A 773 2.66 9.94 16.62
C ASP A 773 3.29 10.12 18.01
N VAL A 774 3.43 9.02 18.75
CA VAL A 774 3.75 9.03 20.19
C VAL A 774 4.99 8.20 20.49
N ILE A 775 6.02 8.87 20.97
CA ILE A 775 7.23 8.23 21.49
C ILE A 775 7.16 8.08 23.01
N ALA A 776 7.76 7.02 23.54
CA ALA A 776 7.93 6.76 24.97
C ALA A 776 9.42 6.67 25.35
N ALA A 777 9.77 7.06 26.57
CA ALA A 777 11.17 7.08 27.05
C ALA A 777 11.29 6.86 28.57
N ASP A 778 12.46 6.36 28.99
CA ASP A 778 12.92 6.41 30.38
C ASP A 778 13.54 7.78 30.67
N THR A 779 12.79 8.64 31.34
CA THR A 779 13.23 10.00 31.71
C THR A 779 14.30 10.03 32.81
N SER A 780 14.63 8.90 33.46
CA SER A 780 15.69 8.87 34.47
C SER A 780 17.07 9.13 33.86
N ARG A 781 17.27 8.74 32.60
CA ARG A 781 18.51 8.89 31.81
C ARG A 781 18.50 10.11 30.89
N ARG A 782 17.60 11.06 31.12
CA ARG A 782 17.43 12.27 30.30
C ARG A 782 18.61 13.23 30.49
N TYR A 783 19.15 13.73 29.38
CA TYR A 783 20.10 14.84 29.35
C TYR A 783 19.45 16.15 29.84
N ARG A 784 20.20 16.97 30.58
CA ARG A 784 19.69 18.15 31.29
C ARG A 784 20.28 19.49 30.84
N GLY A 785 21.28 19.47 29.96
CA GLY A 785 21.87 20.69 29.41
C GLY A 785 21.00 21.36 28.34
N ARG A 786 21.55 22.41 27.73
CA ARG A 786 20.98 22.99 26.50
C ARG A 786 21.21 22.04 25.33
N VAL A 787 20.25 21.97 24.41
CA VAL A 787 20.39 21.21 23.17
C VAL A 787 20.23 22.16 22.00
N VAL A 788 21.11 22.07 21.02
CA VAL A 788 20.93 22.67 19.70
C VAL A 788 20.81 21.54 18.69
N VAL A 789 19.90 21.68 17.72
CA VAL A 789 19.87 20.83 16.53
C VAL A 789 20.20 21.70 15.32
N LEU A 790 21.20 21.30 14.55
CA LEU A 790 21.56 21.99 13.31
C LEU A 790 20.70 21.47 12.15
N ILE A 791 20.07 22.36 11.41
CA ILE A 791 19.24 22.03 10.24
C ILE A 791 19.60 22.90 9.04
N ASP A 792 19.43 22.38 7.83
CA ASP A 792 19.53 23.15 6.57
C ASP A 792 18.70 22.49 5.45
N GLU A 793 18.84 22.95 4.21
CA GLU A 793 18.03 22.49 3.06
C GLU A 793 18.15 20.98 2.78
N ARG A 794 19.15 20.32 3.37
CA ARG A 794 19.39 18.88 3.26
C ARG A 794 18.68 18.06 4.33
N THR A 795 18.24 18.67 5.43
CA THR A 795 17.46 18.03 6.49
C THR A 795 16.12 17.57 5.91
N GLU A 796 16.00 16.27 5.62
CA GLU A 796 14.87 15.65 4.91
C GLU A 796 14.42 14.37 5.64
N GLY A 797 13.17 13.92 5.40
CA GLY A 797 12.72 12.59 5.84
C GLY A 797 12.88 12.38 7.34
N ALA A 798 13.57 11.30 7.72
CA ALA A 798 13.80 10.95 9.12
C ALA A 798 14.58 12.02 9.93
N MET A 799 15.48 12.79 9.31
CA MET A 799 16.16 13.91 9.98
C MET A 799 15.20 15.08 10.24
N GLU A 800 14.30 15.35 9.30
CA GLU A 800 13.27 16.37 9.44
C GLU A 800 12.21 15.96 10.49
N GLN A 801 11.84 14.68 10.54
CA GLN A 801 11.02 14.11 11.62
C GLN A 801 11.70 14.26 12.99
N PHE A 802 13.00 13.98 13.10
CA PHE A 802 13.75 14.13 14.35
C PHE A 802 13.84 15.59 14.80
N ALA A 803 14.12 16.52 13.87
CA ALA A 803 14.17 17.94 14.17
C ALA A 803 12.78 18.48 14.61
N MET A 804 11.70 18.04 13.95
CA MET A 804 10.32 18.35 14.36
C MET A 804 10.00 17.80 15.76
N ALA A 805 10.38 16.55 16.02
CA ALA A 805 10.13 15.89 17.29
C ALA A 805 10.91 16.51 18.46
N THR A 806 12.15 16.95 18.21
CA THR A 806 12.97 17.65 19.22
C THR A 806 12.51 19.09 19.47
N GLU A 807 12.09 19.83 18.43
CA GLU A 807 11.39 21.12 18.54
C GLU A 807 10.12 21.00 19.39
N THR A 808 9.30 19.98 19.10
CA THR A 808 7.99 19.78 19.75
C THR A 808 8.09 19.28 21.19
N ALA A 809 8.94 18.29 21.45
CA ALA A 809 8.89 17.47 22.66
C ALA A 809 10.14 17.56 23.56
N SER A 810 11.01 18.56 23.36
CA SER A 810 12.19 18.76 24.20
C SER A 810 12.48 20.25 24.48
N ASN A 811 13.66 20.56 25.04
CA ASN A 811 14.16 21.92 25.23
C ASN A 811 15.25 22.30 24.20
N ALA A 812 15.22 21.66 23.03
CA ALA A 812 16.13 21.94 21.93
C ALA A 812 15.86 23.30 21.28
N THR A 813 16.80 23.77 20.48
CA THR A 813 16.65 24.95 19.63
C THR A 813 17.22 24.63 18.25
N LEU A 814 16.42 24.82 17.21
CA LEU A 814 16.81 24.62 15.82
C LEU A 814 17.62 25.84 15.36
N ILE A 815 18.84 25.61 14.86
CA ILE A 815 19.74 26.65 14.35
C ILE A 815 20.19 26.26 12.94
N GLY A 816 20.14 27.19 11.98
CA GLY A 816 20.61 26.95 10.63
C GLY A 816 19.70 27.53 9.53
N GLY A 817 19.45 26.76 8.48
CA GLY A 817 18.52 27.10 7.39
C GLY A 817 17.18 26.35 7.50
N PRO A 818 16.19 26.69 6.66
CA PRO A 818 14.93 25.94 6.61
C PRO A 818 15.14 24.53 6.05
N SER A 819 14.46 23.54 6.63
CA SER A 819 14.55 22.14 6.20
C SER A 819 13.74 21.82 4.95
N ALA A 820 13.89 20.62 4.39
CA ALA A 820 13.47 20.29 3.02
C ALA A 820 11.94 20.39 2.75
N GLY A 821 11.10 20.30 3.77
CA GLY A 821 9.63 20.26 3.64
C GLY A 821 9.15 18.98 2.98
N ALA A 822 9.74 17.85 3.37
CA ALA A 822 9.61 16.53 2.75
C ALA A 822 9.87 15.42 3.78
N ALA A 823 9.04 15.40 4.83
CA ALA A 823 9.19 14.53 6.02
C ALA A 823 8.20 13.34 6.08
N GLY A 824 7.40 13.11 5.04
CA GLY A 824 6.44 11.99 4.99
C GLY A 824 7.11 10.61 5.10
N MET A 825 6.32 9.56 5.37
CA MET A 825 6.79 8.19 5.22
C MET A 825 6.76 7.80 3.74
N VAL A 826 7.88 7.37 3.19
CA VAL A 826 7.99 6.93 1.79
C VAL A 826 7.44 5.51 1.64
N THR A 827 6.68 5.29 0.58
CA THR A 827 6.31 3.97 0.03
C THR A 827 6.52 4.01 -1.50
N GLY A 828 6.18 2.95 -2.22
CA GLY A 828 6.44 2.89 -3.65
C GLY A 828 5.81 1.75 -4.43
N THR A 829 6.07 1.74 -5.74
CA THR A 829 5.59 0.69 -6.65
C THR A 829 6.51 0.50 -7.87
N GLN A 830 6.56 -0.72 -8.39
CA GLN A 830 7.22 -1.13 -9.61
C GLN A 830 6.34 -0.85 -10.84
N LEU A 831 6.97 -0.26 -11.86
CA LEU A 831 6.37 0.14 -13.11
C LEU A 831 7.09 -0.55 -14.28
N PRO A 832 6.36 -0.96 -15.35
CA PRO A 832 6.95 -1.48 -16.59
C PRO A 832 8.15 -0.67 -17.09
N GLY A 833 9.23 -1.34 -17.51
CA GLY A 833 10.48 -0.68 -17.93
C GLY A 833 11.59 -0.69 -16.89
N PHE A 834 11.48 -1.53 -15.85
CA PHE A 834 12.32 -1.48 -14.64
C PHE A 834 12.32 -0.09 -13.98
N LEU A 835 11.19 0.60 -14.06
CA LEU A 835 10.92 1.86 -13.39
C LEU A 835 10.41 1.60 -11.98
N THR A 836 10.87 2.39 -11.01
CA THR A 836 10.42 2.32 -9.61
C THR A 836 10.04 3.71 -9.13
N LEU A 837 8.86 3.81 -8.54
CA LEU A 837 8.31 5.05 -8.00
C LEU A 837 8.41 5.05 -6.47
N SER A 838 9.06 6.05 -5.89
CA SER A 838 8.87 6.48 -4.49
C SER A 838 7.78 7.54 -4.41
N PHE A 839 7.04 7.63 -3.30
CA PHE A 839 6.15 8.76 -2.97
C PHE A 839 5.81 8.80 -1.47
N SER A 840 5.41 9.96 -0.92
CA SER A 840 4.86 10.05 0.45
C SER A 840 3.51 9.32 0.59
N GLY A 841 3.46 8.27 1.42
CA GLY A 841 2.25 7.51 1.76
C GLY A 841 1.48 8.02 2.99
N THR A 842 2.10 8.89 3.82
CA THR A 842 1.45 9.54 4.96
C THR A 842 1.59 11.07 4.90
N GLU A 843 0.53 11.78 5.25
CA GLU A 843 0.57 13.23 5.49
C GLU A 843 1.12 13.45 6.91
N LEU A 844 2.30 14.05 7.04
CA LEU A 844 2.89 14.37 8.34
C LEU A 844 2.71 15.86 8.67
N ARG A 845 2.26 16.11 9.90
CA ARG A 845 2.09 17.44 10.50
C ARG A 845 2.81 17.50 11.85
N ARG A 846 3.14 18.71 12.28
CA ARG A 846 3.55 19.01 13.66
C ARG A 846 2.44 18.60 14.65
N ALA A 847 2.78 18.41 15.92
CA ALA A 847 1.80 17.99 16.93
C ALA A 847 0.67 19.02 17.17
N ASP A 848 0.89 20.31 16.86
CA ASP A 848 -0.14 21.35 16.84
C ASP A 848 -1.08 21.28 15.62
N GLY A 849 -0.72 20.50 14.59
CA GLY A 849 -1.42 20.39 13.31
C GLY A 849 -0.76 21.20 12.16
N GLY A 850 0.32 21.92 12.43
CA GLY A 850 1.04 22.75 11.46
C GLY A 850 1.60 21.93 10.29
N GLN A 851 1.41 22.44 9.07
CA GLN A 851 1.88 21.80 7.84
C GLN A 851 3.42 21.80 7.76
N LEU A 852 3.99 20.66 7.38
CA LEU A 852 5.42 20.49 7.16
C LEU A 852 5.78 20.37 5.66
N GLN A 853 4.99 19.61 4.90
CA GLN A 853 5.17 19.49 3.45
C GLN A 853 5.14 20.86 2.74
N ARG A 854 6.06 21.09 1.80
CA ARG A 854 6.33 22.37 1.10
C ARG A 854 6.84 23.52 1.98
N VAL A 855 6.67 23.47 3.30
CA VAL A 855 7.02 24.58 4.22
C VAL A 855 8.37 24.35 4.92
N GLY A 856 8.65 23.11 5.33
CA GLY A 856 9.81 22.80 6.17
C GLY A 856 9.65 23.23 7.64
N LEU A 857 10.70 22.98 8.40
CA LEU A 857 10.97 23.58 9.70
C LEU A 857 11.64 24.94 9.49
N THR A 858 11.23 25.94 10.26
CA THR A 858 11.91 27.23 10.31
C THR A 858 12.75 27.27 11.57
N PRO A 859 14.09 27.44 11.49
CA PRO A 859 14.93 27.47 12.67
C PRO A 859 14.61 28.68 13.55
N GLN A 860 14.73 28.52 14.87
CA GLN A 860 14.57 29.64 15.82
C GLN A 860 15.74 30.63 15.75
N VAL A 861 16.87 30.23 15.18
CA VAL A 861 18.01 31.11 14.85
C VAL A 861 18.46 30.82 13.42
N ASP A 862 18.21 31.73 12.49
CA ASP A 862 18.72 31.62 11.12
C ASP A 862 20.26 31.77 11.12
N ALA A 863 20.93 30.84 10.47
CA ALA A 863 22.38 30.80 10.28
C ALA A 863 22.67 30.01 8.99
N ARG A 864 23.46 30.57 8.08
CA ARG A 864 23.69 29.96 6.75
C ARG A 864 25.18 30.00 6.41
N PRO A 865 25.71 29.01 5.68
CA PRO A 865 27.06 29.08 5.13
C PRO A 865 27.22 30.35 4.29
N THR A 866 28.37 31.00 4.38
CA THR A 866 28.75 32.16 3.56
C THR A 866 29.83 31.77 2.54
N VAL A 867 29.93 32.50 1.44
CA VAL A 867 31.02 32.34 0.46
C VAL A 867 32.38 32.62 1.11
N LYS A 868 32.41 33.52 2.10
CA LYS A 868 33.60 33.78 2.92
C LYS A 868 33.98 32.55 3.75
N GLY A 869 33.02 31.93 4.45
CA GLY A 869 33.27 30.79 5.32
C GLY A 869 33.73 29.55 4.57
N VAL A 870 33.07 29.24 3.44
CA VAL A 870 33.50 28.17 2.51
C VAL A 870 34.95 28.38 2.04
N ARG A 871 35.37 29.62 1.76
CA ARG A 871 36.76 29.95 1.38
C ARG A 871 37.76 29.88 2.55
N ALA A 872 37.29 30.03 3.79
CA ALA A 872 38.08 29.94 5.00
C ALA A 872 38.15 28.52 5.59
N GLY A 873 37.27 27.61 5.14
CA GLY A 873 37.07 26.29 5.73
C GLY A 873 36.25 26.29 7.03
N THR A 874 35.54 27.38 7.35
CA THR A 874 34.73 27.52 8.56
C THR A 874 33.32 26.94 8.36
N ASP A 875 32.74 26.41 9.44
CA ASP A 875 31.32 26.06 9.51
C ASP A 875 30.57 27.16 10.24
N ASP A 876 30.16 28.18 9.47
CA ASP A 876 29.51 29.39 9.99
C ASP A 876 28.23 29.09 10.82
N VAL A 877 27.58 27.95 10.57
CA VAL A 877 26.38 27.51 11.29
C VAL A 877 26.76 26.87 12.64
N LEU A 878 27.79 26.02 12.67
CA LEU A 878 28.33 25.45 13.91
C LEU A 878 28.98 26.53 14.80
N GLU A 879 29.67 27.51 14.21
CA GLU A 879 30.19 28.68 14.92
C GLU A 879 29.06 29.51 15.52
N ARG A 880 28.01 29.83 14.75
CA ARG A 880 26.86 30.58 15.26
C ARG A 880 26.13 29.81 16.37
N ALA A 881 26.02 28.49 16.28
CA ALA A 881 25.45 27.65 17.33
C ALA A 881 26.28 27.68 18.62
N GLN A 882 27.61 27.57 18.54
CA GLN A 882 28.50 27.73 19.70
C GLN A 882 28.41 29.13 20.32
N GLN A 883 28.34 30.18 19.48
CA GLN A 883 28.15 31.56 19.95
C GLN A 883 26.82 31.70 20.69
N TRP A 884 25.72 31.22 20.10
CA TRP A 884 24.39 31.29 20.71
C TRP A 884 24.33 30.51 22.04
N LEU A 885 24.94 29.33 22.12
CA LEU A 885 25.03 28.58 23.37
C LEU A 885 25.81 29.36 24.45
N LYS A 886 26.92 30.02 24.11
CA LYS A 886 27.64 30.91 25.04
C LYS A 886 26.76 32.09 25.48
N GLU A 887 26.04 32.72 24.56
CA GLU A 887 25.09 33.82 24.84
C GLU A 887 23.94 33.39 25.79
N GLN A 888 23.45 32.14 25.69
CA GLN A 888 22.36 31.61 26.52
C GLN A 888 22.80 30.98 27.84
N LEU A 889 24.06 30.54 27.95
CA LEU A 889 24.61 29.90 29.16
C LEU A 889 25.31 30.90 30.08
N ASP A 890 26.01 31.88 29.52
CA ASP A 890 26.80 32.88 30.23
C ASP A 890 26.39 34.31 29.79
N PRO A 891 25.13 34.72 30.06
CA PRO A 891 24.59 35.99 29.59
C PRO A 891 25.37 37.16 30.18
N GLN A 892 25.91 38.02 29.30
CA GLN A 892 26.66 39.21 29.69
C GLN A 892 25.82 40.13 30.59
N PRO A 893 26.38 40.67 31.70
CA PRO A 893 25.63 41.49 32.63
C PRO A 893 25.16 42.76 31.93
N VAL A 894 23.83 42.89 31.79
CA VAL A 894 23.19 44.04 31.12
C VAL A 894 23.64 45.32 31.80
N ARG A 895 24.47 46.11 31.11
CA ARG A 895 24.84 47.47 31.52
C ARG A 895 23.59 48.35 31.54
N ARG A 896 22.88 48.36 32.68
CA ARG A 896 21.89 49.39 33.01
C ARG A 896 22.59 50.73 32.88
N ARG A 897 22.28 51.49 31.81
CA ARG A 897 22.56 52.93 31.78
C ARG A 897 21.81 53.52 32.98
N ARG A 898 22.55 54.22 33.85
CA ARG A 898 21.98 55.09 34.87
C ARG A 898 21.46 56.36 34.21
#